data_AF-A0A3D2HVC7-F1
#
_entry.id   AF-A0A3D2HVC7-F1
#
_cell.length_a   1.000
_cell.length_b   1.000
_cell.length_c   1.000
_cell.angle_alpha   90.00
_cell.angle_beta   90.00
_cell.angle_gamma   90.00
#
_symmetry.space_group_name_H-M   'P 1'
#
loop_
_entity.id
_entity.type
_entity.pdbx_description
1 polymer ?
#
loop_
_entity_poly.entity_id
_entity_poly.type
_entity_poly.pdbx_seq_one_letter_code
_entity_poly.pdbx_strand_id
1 'polypeptide(L)'
;MKKKIISLLLCTLIAGGSVSLFSVNAVENEQEAHYIRSVNNNNLLTYYNENGEEVDVDNLNNDVDVNESSLPSKYDLRDYNRLTSVKNQGSEGLCWDFAATASMESSILTNPELSSKEGDTPYKTLDLSERGHTWYIHTNFDDESSPLYGDYMNDPSKGSSGGSADFVAEGLCSGFGAYPESLLPYEQLYSGCHEGLRYYSDYRLKDYSELSKDNALIKKTVMEKGAVAISYNCFAANTYMVDGMQSYYDNGNPIDGVIGQAHLVVVAGWDDSYSKENFNPEMQPQSDGAWLCKNSWGEENCSTADGYKGYFWMSYETPLNCVASFEMQSVDEFDNIYQHQITALAGFDVESAANVFTAKSDEVLKQVCLQTIGATDVKIEIYKLNSGFTSPQDGTLLSSFDASFDFTGIHTVECPENIKLSAGDNFSVVVTGKSDMLLNFKVNSEDEVSGRSYCINDGGSWTDVADKWECGYAVIKAYTSNDGEVRKTELEELIKTGEELTPDKDVSDDILEELNARLNSAKEILNDKNATQNSIDNEYCLLKCSVDKVGNFTFTVNSVDDYCKLIKRIEDDGDSNINKIVLGADLDFGGKEIRTIFNKNQFSGIFDGNGHMMSNFVINSKENFNSGLFGGLYKATVKNIVFENCSVIAEDCATLISNYCTDSVIENCDVNNCKVNANSAAVLGAYLSECNLTDCDITNTKVYGVNSAGLYFLNGYETTTENCTSKGTELYSENMVHDENMTVSLLTSSNGSVPRIKLADGKCTVESFIGIIKSLEANGKQLSKDGNAYVVEETSGDIYLTLTCDMSDSGDYGVTGDLETGELFLTSYMGDSPDMVIPGEMFGKTISGFSESFSSNITYSDKITSVTIPGQIKSISLGTFTGLPALEKVVVEDGVEKLEGGAFSECPELTDVKLPDSLESIGGYAFGNCKRLKNIDFGNSLVEIGERAFYKCMNLCDIILPDSVKKICDRAFSHCSLKSVTLGRNVEEIEENAFAFTEMYELESRAIMVPDFVINGYSDTAAKSYADKYGLKFVDLETQERVATGELFDYGIFMKGDVNLDGTVSILDATLIEKWLVGDVELSPVQLCNAIVGGIYGTIDVRNATEIQKYLAGLRYTLEDIGVG
;
A
#
# COMPACT_ATOMS: atom_id res chain seq x y z
N MET A 1 25.22 -10.69 -28.51
CA MET A 1 23.87 -10.13 -28.29
C MET A 1 23.78 -9.33 -27.00
N LYS A 2 24.12 -9.87 -25.81
CA LYS A 2 24.14 -9.15 -24.52
C LYS A 2 24.74 -7.72 -24.51
N LYS A 3 25.80 -7.42 -25.29
CA LYS A 3 26.41 -6.07 -25.34
C LYS A 3 25.79 -5.09 -26.35
N LYS A 4 25.04 -5.57 -27.35
CA LYS A 4 24.36 -4.68 -28.32
C LYS A 4 23.04 -4.14 -27.76
N ILE A 5 22.35 -4.93 -26.94
CA ILE A 5 21.08 -4.56 -26.31
C ILE A 5 21.29 -3.59 -25.13
N ILE A 6 22.32 -3.81 -24.31
CA ILE A 6 22.74 -2.86 -23.26
C ILE A 6 23.13 -1.49 -23.87
N SER A 7 23.70 -1.48 -25.08
CA SER A 7 24.04 -0.22 -25.77
C SER A 7 22.82 0.50 -26.33
N LEU A 8 21.69 -0.19 -26.57
CA LEU A 8 20.43 0.43 -27.00
C LEU A 8 19.69 1.04 -25.80
N LEU A 9 19.68 0.33 -24.66
CA LEU A 9 19.11 0.81 -23.38
C LEU A 9 19.85 2.04 -22.83
N LEU A 10 21.15 2.18 -23.10
CA LEU A 10 21.94 3.37 -22.72
C LEU A 10 21.77 4.56 -23.67
N CYS A 11 21.26 4.36 -24.90
CA CYS A 11 21.04 5.45 -25.86
C CYS A 11 19.73 6.21 -25.62
N THR A 12 18.76 5.62 -24.91
CA THR A 12 17.46 6.24 -24.62
C THR A 12 17.48 7.20 -23.42
N LEU A 13 18.55 7.25 -22.64
CA LEU A 13 18.72 8.22 -21.55
C LEU A 13 19.15 9.63 -22.03
N ILE A 14 19.34 9.86 -23.34
CA ILE A 14 19.86 11.15 -23.87
C ILE A 14 19.00 11.78 -24.98
N ALA A 15 17.85 11.22 -25.38
CA ALA A 15 17.06 11.80 -26.47
C ALA A 15 16.15 12.98 -26.06
N GLY A 16 16.69 13.93 -25.29
CA GLY A 16 16.23 15.31 -25.29
C GLY A 16 17.04 16.10 -26.32
N GLY A 17 16.56 16.19 -27.56
CA GLY A 17 16.98 17.23 -28.49
C GLY A 17 17.57 16.81 -29.84
N SER A 18 16.95 17.35 -30.89
CA SER A 18 17.48 17.68 -32.23
C SER A 18 17.69 16.59 -33.29
N VAL A 19 17.11 16.89 -34.45
CA VAL A 19 17.08 16.18 -35.74
C VAL A 19 18.45 16.23 -36.46
N SER A 20 18.84 15.16 -37.18
CA SER A 20 19.44 15.29 -38.53
C SER A 20 19.64 13.96 -39.29
N LEU A 21 18.96 13.87 -40.44
CA LEU A 21 19.38 13.36 -41.77
C LEU A 21 20.54 12.36 -41.88
N PHE A 22 20.25 11.18 -42.48
CA PHE A 22 21.02 10.64 -43.61
C PHE A 22 20.11 9.84 -44.54
N SER A 23 20.18 10.15 -45.84
CA SER A 23 19.61 9.35 -46.93
C SER A 23 20.70 8.56 -47.65
N VAL A 24 20.35 7.39 -48.20
CA VAL A 24 20.54 6.95 -49.62
C VAL A 24 20.65 5.41 -49.77
N ASN A 25 19.67 4.88 -50.53
CA ASN A 25 19.63 3.72 -51.44
C ASN A 25 19.66 2.24 -50.98
N ALA A 26 18.47 1.65 -51.00
CA ALA A 26 17.95 0.68 -52.00
C ALA A 26 18.35 -0.82 -51.94
N VAL A 27 17.31 -1.61 -51.62
CA VAL A 27 16.81 -2.85 -52.30
C VAL A 27 17.20 -4.23 -51.74
N GLU A 28 16.14 -5.01 -51.50
CA GLU A 28 16.01 -6.48 -51.40
C GLU A 28 16.48 -7.19 -50.11
N ASN A 29 15.56 -7.28 -49.13
CA ASN A 29 14.85 -8.51 -48.74
C ASN A 29 14.00 -8.17 -47.51
N GLU A 30 12.67 -8.28 -47.61
CA GLU A 30 11.81 -8.38 -46.43
C GLU A 30 12.25 -9.62 -45.64
N GLN A 31 12.99 -9.39 -44.56
CA GLN A 31 13.21 -10.41 -43.53
C GLN A 31 11.96 -10.44 -42.68
N GLU A 32 11.35 -11.63 -42.54
CA GLU A 32 10.33 -11.95 -41.54
C GLU A 32 10.78 -11.37 -40.19
N ALA A 33 10.10 -10.32 -39.73
CA ALA A 33 10.41 -9.67 -38.47
C ALA A 33 9.91 -10.58 -37.34
N HIS A 34 10.84 -11.17 -36.58
CA HIS A 34 10.48 -12.03 -35.44
C HIS A 34 9.90 -11.23 -34.25
N TYR A 35 10.02 -9.90 -34.30
CA TYR A 35 9.67 -9.00 -33.22
C TYR A 35 9.36 -7.60 -33.75
N ILE A 36 8.20 -7.07 -33.38
CA ILE A 36 7.79 -5.70 -33.68
C ILE A 36 7.50 -4.97 -32.37
N ARG A 37 8.21 -3.88 -32.12
CA ARG A 37 7.99 -3.01 -30.97
C ARG A 37 7.14 -1.81 -31.35
N SER A 38 6.12 -1.51 -30.56
CA SER A 38 5.43 -0.22 -30.63
C SER A 38 6.15 0.83 -29.76
N VAL A 39 6.26 2.04 -30.28
CA VAL A 39 6.84 3.20 -29.58
C VAL A 39 5.91 4.39 -29.81
N ASN A 40 5.46 5.02 -28.71
CA ASN A 40 4.71 6.26 -28.80
C ASN A 40 5.68 7.45 -28.76
N ASN A 41 5.64 8.29 -29.80
CA ASN A 41 6.39 9.54 -29.90
C ASN A 41 5.42 10.70 -30.22
N ASN A 42 5.17 11.61 -29.26
CA ASN A 42 4.35 12.81 -29.46
C ASN A 42 2.95 12.54 -30.04
N ASN A 43 2.19 11.60 -29.48
CA ASN A 43 0.86 11.18 -29.95
C ASN A 43 0.85 10.35 -31.24
N LEU A 44 2.00 9.80 -31.62
CA LEU A 44 2.11 8.89 -32.76
C LEU A 44 2.63 7.55 -32.29
N LEU A 45 1.85 6.51 -32.55
CA LEU A 45 2.31 5.13 -32.44
C LEU A 45 3.12 4.78 -33.69
N THR A 46 4.35 4.33 -33.50
CA THR A 46 5.24 3.88 -34.58
C THR A 46 5.79 2.51 -34.25
N TYR A 47 5.84 1.64 -35.25
CA TYR A 47 6.27 0.26 -35.10
C TYR A 47 7.69 0.09 -35.63
N TYR A 48 8.52 -0.67 -34.92
CA TYR A 48 9.90 -0.94 -35.31
C TYR A 48 10.21 -2.43 -35.23
N ASN A 49 10.89 -2.97 -36.24
CA ASN A 49 11.38 -4.34 -36.24
C ASN A 49 12.61 -4.52 -35.32
N GLU A 50 13.12 -5.74 -35.20
CA GLU A 50 14.31 -6.07 -34.40
C GLU A 50 15.60 -5.35 -34.82
N ASN A 51 15.65 -4.82 -36.05
CA ASN A 51 16.77 -4.06 -36.58
C ASN A 51 16.65 -2.55 -36.29
N GLY A 52 15.54 -2.11 -35.70
CA GLY A 52 15.24 -0.70 -35.45
C GLY A 52 14.74 0.05 -36.70
N GLU A 53 14.27 -0.68 -37.71
CA GLU A 53 13.67 -0.12 -38.92
C GLU A 53 12.16 0.04 -38.72
N GLU A 54 11.61 1.16 -39.16
CA GLU A 54 10.18 1.44 -39.07
C GLU A 54 9.37 0.46 -39.95
N VAL A 55 8.31 -0.10 -39.38
CA VAL A 55 7.39 -1.04 -40.03
C VAL A 55 6.06 -0.34 -40.23
N ASP A 56 5.61 -0.31 -41.48
CA ASP A 56 4.27 0.19 -41.83
C ASP A 56 3.26 -0.96 -41.67
N VAL A 57 2.58 -0.98 -40.53
CA VAL A 57 1.65 -2.05 -40.14
C VAL A 57 0.40 -2.11 -41.01
N ASP A 58 0.08 -1.04 -41.75
CA ASP A 58 -1.01 -1.05 -42.75
C ASP A 58 -0.79 -2.18 -43.77
N ASN A 59 0.47 -2.46 -44.14
CA ASN A 59 0.78 -3.53 -45.11
C ASN A 59 0.62 -4.94 -44.54
N LEU A 60 0.48 -5.06 -43.21
CA LEU A 60 0.22 -6.32 -42.52
C LEU A 60 -1.30 -6.57 -42.36
N ASN A 61 -2.12 -5.54 -42.57
CA ASN A 61 -3.58 -5.65 -42.53
C ASN A 61 -4.13 -6.29 -43.82
N ASN A 62 -5.34 -6.84 -43.73
CA ASN A 62 -6.08 -7.38 -44.85
C ASN A 62 -7.19 -6.40 -45.26
N ASP A 63 -6.83 -5.46 -46.13
CA ASP A 63 -7.79 -4.51 -46.68
C ASP A 63 -8.83 -5.24 -47.54
N VAL A 64 -10.04 -5.36 -47.02
CA VAL A 64 -11.16 -5.90 -47.77
C VAL A 64 -11.46 -4.96 -48.94
N ASP A 65 -11.36 -5.46 -50.19
CA ASP A 65 -11.73 -4.74 -51.41
C ASP A 65 -13.12 -4.08 -51.25
N VAL A 66 -13.14 -2.76 -51.02
CA VAL A 66 -14.37 -2.00 -50.90
C VAL A 66 -14.80 -1.56 -52.29
N ASN A 67 -16.00 -2.00 -52.70
CA ASN A 67 -16.58 -1.51 -53.95
C ASN A 67 -16.99 -0.03 -53.82
N GLU A 68 -16.11 0.87 -54.22
CA GLU A 68 -16.33 2.33 -54.17
C GLU A 68 -17.67 2.77 -54.80
N SER A 69 -18.13 2.07 -55.85
CA SER A 69 -19.41 2.39 -56.51
C SER A 69 -20.64 2.16 -55.63
N SER A 70 -20.49 1.49 -54.49
CA SER A 70 -21.53 1.25 -53.49
C SER A 70 -21.58 2.33 -52.39
N LEU A 71 -20.56 3.19 -52.29
CA LEU A 71 -20.49 4.25 -51.31
C LEU A 71 -21.17 5.54 -51.83
N PRO A 72 -21.89 6.29 -50.98
CA PRO A 72 -22.45 7.58 -51.38
C PRO A 72 -21.33 8.61 -51.61
N SER A 73 -21.53 9.54 -52.54
CA SER A 73 -20.56 10.60 -52.83
C SER A 73 -20.46 11.66 -51.72
N LYS A 74 -21.39 11.66 -50.78
CA LYS A 74 -21.43 12.54 -49.61
C LYS A 74 -22.14 11.82 -48.46
N TYR A 75 -21.59 11.93 -47.26
CA TYR A 75 -22.17 11.34 -46.04
C TYR A 75 -21.82 12.20 -44.83
N ASP A 76 -22.73 12.32 -43.87
CA ASP A 76 -22.56 13.14 -42.68
C ASP A 76 -23.26 12.48 -41.49
N LEU A 77 -22.50 12.05 -40.47
CA LEU A 77 -23.05 11.38 -39.30
C LEU A 77 -24.02 12.25 -38.49
N ARG A 78 -23.95 13.58 -38.64
CA ARG A 78 -24.85 14.51 -37.93
C ARG A 78 -26.27 14.44 -38.45
N ASP A 79 -26.44 14.14 -39.74
CA ASP A 79 -27.77 13.93 -40.34
C ASP A 79 -28.49 12.71 -39.74
N TYR A 80 -27.73 11.80 -39.11
CA TYR A 80 -28.22 10.59 -38.48
C TYR A 80 -28.20 10.66 -36.95
N ASN A 81 -27.87 11.81 -36.35
CA ASN A 81 -27.69 11.97 -34.90
C ASN A 81 -26.70 10.97 -34.28
N ARG A 82 -25.57 10.72 -34.96
CA ARG A 82 -24.53 9.77 -34.51
C ARG A 82 -23.28 10.44 -33.97
N LEU A 83 -23.40 11.71 -33.56
CA LEU A 83 -22.32 12.51 -33.02
C LEU A 83 -22.84 13.37 -31.85
N THR A 84 -22.03 13.43 -30.80
CA THR A 84 -22.17 14.30 -29.63
C THR A 84 -21.60 15.70 -29.92
N SER A 85 -21.79 16.63 -28.98
CA SER A 85 -21.22 17.99 -29.03
C SER A 85 -19.70 18.01 -29.12
N VAL A 86 -19.15 19.12 -29.63
CA VAL A 86 -17.70 19.33 -29.70
C VAL A 86 -17.19 19.83 -28.35
N LYS A 87 -16.23 19.10 -27.76
CA LYS A 87 -15.60 19.43 -26.48
C LYS A 87 -14.30 20.22 -26.68
N ASN A 88 -13.72 20.71 -25.58
CA ASN A 88 -12.52 21.53 -25.60
C ASN A 88 -11.43 20.98 -24.65
N GLN A 89 -10.33 20.50 -25.24
CA GLN A 89 -9.17 19.94 -24.54
C GLN A 89 -8.23 20.99 -23.91
N GLY A 90 -8.47 22.29 -24.12
CA GLY A 90 -7.57 23.34 -23.66
C GLY A 90 -6.15 23.21 -24.23
N SER A 91 -5.15 23.35 -23.36
CA SER A 91 -3.71 23.34 -23.68
C SER A 91 -3.02 22.00 -23.40
N GLU A 92 -3.76 20.95 -23.06
CA GLU A 92 -3.23 19.77 -22.37
C GLU A 92 -2.63 18.71 -23.29
N GLY A 93 -2.83 18.83 -24.60
CA GLY A 93 -2.30 17.86 -25.57
C GLY A 93 -3.06 16.52 -25.62
N LEU A 94 -4.26 16.44 -25.04
CA LEU A 94 -5.08 15.21 -24.91
C LEU A 94 -5.90 14.83 -26.16
N CYS A 95 -5.52 15.32 -27.34
CA CYS A 95 -6.31 15.12 -28.57
C CYS A 95 -6.56 13.64 -28.92
N TRP A 96 -5.65 12.76 -28.50
CA TRP A 96 -5.76 11.32 -28.67
C TRP A 96 -6.96 10.74 -27.93
N ASP A 97 -7.18 11.15 -26.67
CA ASP A 97 -8.28 10.68 -25.84
C ASP A 97 -9.62 11.30 -26.26
N PHE A 98 -9.64 12.59 -26.61
CA PHE A 98 -10.83 13.24 -27.16
C PHE A 98 -11.28 12.59 -28.48
N ALA A 99 -10.33 12.20 -29.35
CA ALA A 99 -10.65 11.52 -30.60
C ALA A 99 -11.12 10.08 -30.36
N ALA A 100 -10.46 9.33 -29.46
CA ALA A 100 -10.90 7.99 -29.05
C ALA A 100 -12.31 8.03 -28.46
N THR A 101 -12.55 8.93 -27.51
CA THR A 101 -13.85 9.12 -26.84
C THR A 101 -14.94 9.53 -27.84
N ALA A 102 -14.65 10.44 -28.78
CA ALA A 102 -15.60 10.78 -29.83
C ALA A 102 -15.91 9.62 -30.79
N SER A 103 -14.94 8.73 -31.05
CA SER A 103 -15.17 7.49 -31.81
C SER A 103 -16.04 6.51 -31.03
N MET A 104 -15.77 6.31 -29.74
CA MET A 104 -16.57 5.47 -28.83
C MET A 104 -18.02 5.97 -28.73
N GLU A 105 -18.23 7.27 -28.50
CA GLU A 105 -19.56 7.88 -28.45
C GLU A 105 -20.32 7.67 -29.78
N SER A 106 -19.65 7.84 -30.92
CA SER A 106 -20.27 7.61 -32.22
C SER A 106 -20.60 6.14 -32.47
N SER A 107 -19.77 5.21 -31.97
CA SER A 107 -19.99 3.77 -32.00
C SER A 107 -21.25 3.39 -31.20
N ILE A 108 -21.39 3.92 -29.98
CA ILE A 108 -22.58 3.75 -29.12
C ILE A 108 -23.83 4.29 -29.82
N LEU A 109 -23.76 5.48 -30.41
CA LEU A 109 -24.88 6.10 -31.13
C LEU A 109 -25.24 5.37 -32.43
N THR A 110 -24.28 4.66 -33.03
CA THR A 110 -24.50 3.87 -34.24
C THR A 110 -25.18 2.54 -33.94
N ASN A 111 -24.98 2.01 -32.72
CA ASN A 111 -25.64 0.79 -32.24
C ASN A 111 -27.00 1.11 -31.58
N PRO A 112 -28.14 0.66 -32.15
CA PRO A 112 -29.46 0.93 -31.59
C PRO A 112 -29.70 0.35 -30.19
N GLU A 113 -29.06 -0.77 -29.84
CA GLU A 113 -29.23 -1.39 -28.53
C GLU A 113 -28.54 -0.56 -27.45
N LEU A 114 -27.33 -0.08 -27.72
CA LEU A 114 -26.57 0.75 -26.79
C LEU A 114 -27.15 2.15 -26.68
N SER A 115 -27.39 2.83 -27.81
CA SER A 115 -27.94 4.19 -27.83
C SER A 115 -29.30 4.31 -27.16
N SER A 116 -30.11 3.23 -27.11
CA SER A 116 -31.39 3.25 -26.42
C SER A 116 -31.27 3.41 -24.89
N LYS A 117 -30.11 3.08 -24.30
CA LYS A 117 -29.83 3.26 -22.86
C LYS A 117 -29.80 4.74 -22.47
N GLU A 118 -29.44 5.61 -23.41
CA GLU A 118 -29.33 7.07 -23.24
C GLU A 118 -30.68 7.80 -23.44
N GLY A 119 -31.75 7.07 -23.75
CA GLY A 119 -33.11 7.62 -23.89
C GLY A 119 -33.45 8.13 -25.30
N ASP A 120 -34.41 9.06 -25.39
CA ASP A 120 -35.03 9.47 -26.66
C ASP A 120 -34.13 10.34 -27.55
N THR A 121 -33.13 11.02 -26.96
CA THR A 121 -32.20 11.89 -27.69
C THR A 121 -30.76 11.62 -27.27
N PRO A 122 -30.24 10.41 -27.57
CA PRO A 122 -29.01 9.91 -26.99
C PRO A 122 -27.78 10.76 -27.36
N TYR A 123 -27.76 11.31 -28.58
CA TYR A 123 -26.72 12.24 -29.07
C TYR A 123 -26.62 13.58 -28.31
N LYS A 124 -27.57 13.88 -27.42
CA LYS A 124 -27.55 15.07 -26.55
C LYS A 124 -27.23 14.74 -25.09
N THR A 125 -27.38 13.48 -24.69
CA THR A 125 -27.26 13.05 -23.30
C THR A 125 -26.00 12.24 -23.06
N LEU A 126 -25.56 11.46 -24.05
CA LEU A 126 -24.30 10.75 -24.03
C LEU A 126 -23.15 11.75 -24.00
N ASP A 127 -22.36 11.68 -22.95
CA ASP A 127 -21.21 12.53 -22.72
C ASP A 127 -20.21 11.74 -21.87
N LEU A 128 -19.22 11.13 -22.53
CA LEU A 128 -18.20 10.33 -21.86
C LEU A 128 -17.04 11.22 -21.37
N SER A 129 -16.34 10.81 -20.33
CA SER A 129 -15.23 11.57 -19.76
C SER A 129 -13.89 11.14 -20.32
N GLU A 130 -13.10 12.11 -20.77
CA GLU A 130 -11.68 11.92 -21.10
C GLU A 130 -10.80 11.85 -19.82
N ARG A 131 -11.20 12.51 -18.73
CA ARG A 131 -10.39 12.59 -17.50
C ARG A 131 -10.04 11.21 -16.95
N GLY A 132 -11.00 10.27 -16.94
CA GLY A 132 -10.76 8.93 -16.41
C GLY A 132 -9.72 8.13 -17.20
N HIS A 133 -9.77 8.16 -18.53
CA HIS A 133 -8.80 7.44 -19.37
C HIS A 133 -7.41 8.05 -19.20
N THR A 134 -7.34 9.38 -19.35
CA THR A 134 -6.12 10.15 -19.17
C THR A 134 -5.50 9.91 -17.78
N TRP A 135 -6.32 9.65 -16.75
CA TRP A 135 -5.84 9.31 -15.41
C TRP A 135 -5.34 7.87 -15.31
N TYR A 136 -6.26 6.89 -15.34
CA TYR A 136 -5.99 5.52 -14.90
C TYR A 136 -4.99 4.78 -15.79
N ILE A 137 -4.94 5.08 -17.08
CA ILE A 137 -4.04 4.43 -18.02
C ILE A 137 -2.57 4.79 -17.74
N HIS A 138 -2.34 6.02 -17.29
CA HIS A 138 -1.00 6.50 -16.94
C HIS A 138 -0.65 6.26 -15.47
N THR A 139 -1.49 5.56 -14.70
CA THR A 139 -1.23 5.25 -13.28
C THR A 139 -0.64 3.88 -13.05
N ASN A 140 0.45 3.80 -12.26
CA ASN A 140 0.94 2.52 -11.75
C ASN A 140 0.00 1.97 -10.66
N PHE A 141 -0.25 0.65 -10.67
CA PHE A 141 -1.25 -0.04 -9.84
C PHE A 141 -0.67 -0.63 -8.56
N ASP A 142 0.65 -0.71 -8.47
CA ASP A 142 1.29 -1.78 -7.69
C ASP A 142 1.60 -1.41 -6.23
N ASP A 143 1.34 -0.18 -5.79
CA ASP A 143 1.65 0.22 -4.42
C ASP A 143 0.58 1.12 -3.76
N GLU A 144 -0.42 0.51 -3.13
CA GLU A 144 -1.38 1.20 -2.26
C GLU A 144 -0.73 1.81 -1.02
N SER A 145 0.47 1.36 -0.65
CA SER A 145 1.25 1.94 0.45
C SER A 145 2.06 3.17 0.02
N SER A 146 2.08 3.47 -1.28
CA SER A 146 2.69 4.68 -1.80
C SER A 146 1.96 5.91 -1.23
N PRO A 147 2.71 6.91 -0.73
CA PRO A 147 2.10 8.17 -0.31
C PRO A 147 1.46 8.95 -1.48
N LEU A 148 1.68 8.52 -2.73
CA LEU A 148 1.12 9.15 -3.93
C LEU A 148 0.00 8.31 -4.56
N TYR A 149 -0.45 7.26 -3.85
CA TYR A 149 -1.56 6.43 -4.28
C TYR A 149 -2.84 7.28 -4.45
N GLY A 150 -3.47 7.19 -5.62
CA GLY A 150 -4.62 8.03 -5.99
C GLY A 150 -4.32 9.50 -6.33
N ASP A 151 -3.07 9.95 -6.38
CA ASP A 151 -2.69 11.34 -6.69
C ASP A 151 -1.86 11.44 -8.00
N TYR A 152 -2.43 11.98 -9.08
CA TYR A 152 -1.78 12.07 -10.41
C TYR A 152 -1.21 13.39 -10.82
N MET A 153 -1.42 14.45 -10.05
CA MET A 153 -0.59 15.63 -10.26
C MET A 153 0.85 15.42 -9.80
N ASN A 154 1.07 14.36 -9.03
CA ASN A 154 2.09 14.32 -8.02
C ASN A 154 2.90 13.03 -8.01
N ASP A 155 2.36 11.94 -8.55
CA ASP A 155 3.12 10.75 -8.87
C ASP A 155 3.89 10.95 -10.19
N PRO A 156 5.24 11.00 -10.18
CA PRO A 156 6.04 11.20 -11.39
C PRO A 156 5.97 10.02 -12.37
N SER A 157 5.40 8.87 -11.96
CA SER A 157 5.03 7.78 -12.86
C SER A 157 3.73 8.05 -13.63
N LYS A 158 2.95 9.06 -13.20
CA LYS A 158 1.69 9.49 -13.79
C LYS A 158 1.90 10.76 -14.62
N GLY A 159 1.75 10.64 -15.93
CA GLY A 159 2.02 11.73 -16.86
C GLY A 159 0.83 12.04 -17.77
N SER A 160 0.61 13.33 -18.04
CA SER A 160 -0.34 13.84 -19.05
C SER A 160 0.31 14.09 -20.42
N SER A 161 1.58 13.72 -20.62
CA SER A 161 2.35 14.10 -21.81
C SER A 161 2.21 13.10 -22.96
N GLY A 162 1.13 13.26 -23.73
CA GLY A 162 0.92 12.62 -25.01
C GLY A 162 0.56 11.14 -24.97
N GLY A 163 -0.28 10.71 -25.91
CA GLY A 163 -0.85 9.37 -25.98
C GLY A 163 -1.43 9.06 -27.35
N SER A 164 -1.90 7.84 -27.53
CA SER A 164 -2.44 7.34 -28.79
C SER A 164 -3.76 6.60 -28.53
N ALA A 165 -4.57 6.39 -29.57
CA ALA A 165 -5.90 5.80 -29.41
C ALA A 165 -5.85 4.37 -28.82
N ASP A 166 -4.81 3.59 -29.16
CA ASP A 166 -4.57 2.25 -28.62
C ASP A 166 -4.41 2.23 -27.10
N PHE A 167 -3.82 3.26 -26.47
CA PHE A 167 -3.73 3.34 -25.02
C PHE A 167 -5.10 3.34 -24.35
N VAL A 168 -6.06 4.09 -24.91
CA VAL A 168 -7.46 4.07 -24.44
C VAL A 168 -8.03 2.66 -24.58
N ALA A 169 -7.79 2.02 -25.72
CA ALA A 169 -8.28 0.67 -25.97
C ALA A 169 -7.66 -0.40 -25.05
N GLU A 170 -6.37 -0.32 -24.74
CA GLU A 170 -5.67 -1.19 -23.80
C GLU A 170 -6.22 -1.05 -22.38
N GLY A 171 -6.50 0.20 -21.95
CA GLY A 171 -7.18 0.45 -20.67
C GLY A 171 -8.57 -0.19 -20.62
N LEU A 172 -9.40 0.08 -21.64
CA LEU A 172 -10.77 -0.43 -21.70
C LEU A 172 -10.85 -1.96 -21.76
N CYS A 173 -9.99 -2.62 -22.55
CA CYS A 173 -9.95 -4.09 -22.62
C CYS A 173 -9.40 -4.72 -21.32
N SER A 174 -8.74 -3.93 -20.48
CA SER A 174 -8.27 -4.29 -19.15
C SER A 174 -9.31 -4.03 -18.05
N GLY A 175 -10.49 -3.54 -18.41
CA GLY A 175 -11.59 -3.29 -17.49
C GLY A 175 -11.70 -1.85 -17.01
N PHE A 176 -10.82 -0.94 -17.44
CA PHE A 176 -11.02 0.48 -17.13
C PHE A 176 -12.31 0.97 -17.77
N GLY A 177 -12.89 1.96 -17.10
CA GLY A 177 -14.18 2.49 -17.47
C GLY A 177 -14.23 3.29 -18.75
N ALA A 178 -15.39 3.24 -19.40
CA ALA A 178 -15.94 4.37 -20.13
C ALA A 178 -16.87 5.12 -19.15
N TYR A 179 -16.39 6.25 -18.66
CA TYR A 179 -17.03 7.01 -17.58
C TYR A 179 -17.94 8.09 -18.14
N PRO A 180 -19.03 8.46 -17.48
CA PRO A 180 -19.81 9.64 -17.84
C PRO A 180 -19.10 10.91 -17.37
N GLU A 181 -19.16 11.97 -18.16
CA GLU A 181 -18.59 13.29 -17.84
C GLU A 181 -19.17 13.87 -16.54
N SER A 182 -20.41 13.51 -16.19
CA SER A 182 -21.02 13.90 -14.92
C SER A 182 -20.38 13.27 -13.67
N LEU A 183 -19.68 12.14 -13.82
CA LEU A 183 -18.97 11.47 -12.73
C LEU A 183 -17.53 11.95 -12.62
N LEU A 184 -16.84 12.09 -13.75
CA LEU A 184 -15.44 12.52 -13.83
C LEU A 184 -15.32 13.76 -14.73
N PRO A 185 -15.77 14.94 -14.30
CA PRO A 185 -15.76 16.12 -15.17
C PRO A 185 -14.34 16.50 -15.58
N TYR A 186 -14.15 16.79 -16.87
CA TYR A 186 -12.89 17.21 -17.47
C TYR A 186 -12.34 18.50 -16.87
N GLU A 187 -13.23 19.41 -16.43
CA GLU A 187 -12.83 20.67 -15.74
C GLU A 187 -11.97 20.44 -14.49
N GLN A 188 -11.99 19.22 -13.94
CA GLN A 188 -11.22 18.79 -12.78
C GLN A 188 -10.07 17.85 -13.15
N LEU A 189 -9.55 17.92 -14.38
CA LEU A 189 -8.46 17.07 -14.88
C LEU A 189 -7.29 16.96 -13.88
N TYR A 190 -6.92 18.05 -13.24
CA TYR A 190 -5.79 18.13 -12.31
C TYR A 190 -6.14 17.75 -10.87
N SER A 191 -7.33 17.23 -10.59
CA SER A 191 -7.83 17.10 -9.21
C SER A 191 -7.82 15.68 -8.63
N GLY A 192 -7.21 14.66 -9.25
CA GLY A 192 -7.34 13.30 -8.70
C GLY A 192 -8.51 12.53 -9.30
N CYS A 193 -8.36 11.34 -9.86
CA CYS A 193 -9.49 10.40 -9.91
C CYS A 193 -9.35 9.42 -8.75
N HIS A 194 -10.43 9.25 -7.98
CA HIS A 194 -10.43 8.33 -6.85
C HIS A 194 -10.24 6.89 -7.33
N GLU A 195 -9.31 6.12 -6.74
CA GLU A 195 -8.96 4.77 -7.24
C GLU A 195 -10.13 3.79 -7.28
N GLY A 196 -11.06 3.87 -6.33
CA GLY A 196 -12.30 3.09 -6.33
C GLY A 196 -13.17 3.24 -7.59
N LEU A 197 -13.00 4.31 -8.39
CA LEU A 197 -13.77 4.52 -9.63
C LEU A 197 -13.11 3.91 -10.88
N ARG A 198 -11.89 3.38 -10.79
CA ARG A 198 -11.09 2.87 -11.93
C ARG A 198 -11.82 1.86 -12.82
N TYR A 199 -12.70 1.04 -12.24
CA TYR A 199 -13.42 -0.02 -12.94
C TYR A 199 -14.90 0.31 -13.16
N TYR A 200 -15.36 1.50 -12.75
CA TYR A 200 -16.72 1.99 -13.05
C TYR A 200 -16.85 2.10 -14.56
N SER A 201 -17.89 1.51 -15.15
CA SER A 201 -18.09 1.62 -16.60
C SER A 201 -19.57 1.60 -16.99
N ASP A 202 -19.97 2.47 -17.91
CA ASP A 202 -21.31 2.43 -18.53
C ASP A 202 -21.31 1.63 -19.84
N TYR A 203 -20.14 1.47 -20.47
CA TYR A 203 -19.93 0.73 -21.72
C TYR A 203 -18.63 -0.07 -21.68
N ARG A 204 -18.50 -1.15 -22.47
CA ARG A 204 -17.25 -1.92 -22.57
C ARG A 204 -16.71 -1.85 -24.00
N LEU A 205 -15.38 -1.93 -24.14
CA LEU A 205 -14.78 -2.14 -25.45
C LEU A 205 -15.14 -3.53 -25.95
N LYS A 206 -15.52 -3.62 -27.23
CA LYS A 206 -15.60 -4.88 -27.95
C LYS A 206 -14.36 -5.06 -28.79
N ASP A 207 -14.13 -4.15 -29.75
CA ASP A 207 -12.98 -4.23 -30.64
C ASP A 207 -12.34 -2.84 -30.82
N TYR A 208 -11.02 -2.85 -30.98
CA TYR A 208 -10.24 -1.72 -31.48
C TYR A 208 -9.51 -2.17 -32.74
N SER A 209 -9.54 -1.36 -33.79
CA SER A 209 -8.88 -1.68 -35.06
C SER A 209 -8.11 -0.49 -35.60
N GLU A 210 -6.84 -0.70 -35.92
CA GLU A 210 -6.02 0.22 -36.71
C GLU A 210 -6.18 -0.12 -38.19
N LEU A 211 -6.89 0.75 -38.89
CA LEU A 211 -7.26 0.59 -40.29
C LEU A 211 -6.14 1.11 -41.19
N SER A 212 -6.03 0.53 -42.37
CA SER A 212 -5.20 1.10 -43.43
C SER A 212 -5.76 2.44 -43.91
N LYS A 213 -4.89 3.29 -44.45
CA LYS A 213 -5.22 4.66 -44.90
C LYS A 213 -6.03 4.71 -46.23
N ASP A 214 -6.75 3.63 -46.57
CA ASP A 214 -7.60 3.56 -47.75
C ASP A 214 -8.92 4.32 -47.57
N ASN A 215 -9.20 5.26 -48.48
CA ASN A 215 -10.38 6.12 -48.37
C ASN A 215 -11.70 5.34 -48.43
N ALA A 216 -11.78 4.26 -49.21
CA ALA A 216 -13.02 3.49 -49.34
C ALA A 216 -13.30 2.68 -48.06
N LEU A 217 -12.25 2.12 -47.45
CA LEU A 217 -12.31 1.45 -46.14
C LEU A 217 -12.73 2.40 -45.02
N ILE A 218 -12.13 3.60 -44.97
CA ILE A 218 -12.51 4.64 -43.98
C ILE A 218 -14.00 5.01 -44.14
N LYS A 219 -14.45 5.29 -45.37
CA LYS A 219 -15.87 5.60 -45.66
C LYS A 219 -16.83 4.50 -45.23
N LYS A 220 -16.51 3.25 -45.56
CA LYS A 220 -17.31 2.09 -45.17
C LYS A 220 -17.40 1.99 -43.65
N THR A 221 -16.27 2.11 -42.95
CA THR A 221 -16.23 2.03 -41.49
C THR A 221 -17.02 3.15 -40.84
N VAL A 222 -16.93 4.39 -41.36
CA VAL A 222 -17.73 5.53 -40.88
C VAL A 222 -19.25 5.26 -40.96
N MET A 223 -19.71 4.60 -42.03
CA MET A 223 -21.13 4.26 -42.19
C MET A 223 -21.60 3.13 -41.26
N GLU A 224 -20.75 2.11 -41.09
CA GLU A 224 -21.10 0.85 -40.40
C GLU A 224 -20.87 0.94 -38.90
N LYS A 225 -19.77 1.57 -38.46
CA LYS A 225 -19.31 1.59 -37.07
C LYS A 225 -19.31 2.97 -36.41
N GLY A 226 -19.55 4.04 -37.17
CA GLY A 226 -19.52 5.42 -36.65
C GLY A 226 -18.15 6.09 -36.85
N ALA A 227 -17.95 7.25 -36.22
CA ALA A 227 -16.79 8.10 -36.46
C ALA A 227 -15.45 7.38 -36.20
N VAL A 228 -14.48 7.62 -37.07
CA VAL A 228 -13.15 7.00 -37.05
C VAL A 228 -12.12 8.03 -36.63
N ALA A 229 -11.27 7.73 -35.66
CA ALA A 229 -10.17 8.61 -35.25
C ALA A 229 -9.05 8.58 -36.28
N ILE A 230 -8.50 9.74 -36.63
CA ILE A 230 -7.36 9.88 -37.53
C ILE A 230 -6.28 10.75 -36.89
N SER A 231 -5.04 10.36 -37.05
CA SER A 231 -3.86 11.16 -36.67
C SER A 231 -3.25 11.79 -37.91
N TYR A 232 -2.90 13.07 -37.82
CA TYR A 232 -2.24 13.81 -38.90
C TYR A 232 -1.26 14.84 -38.30
N ASN A 233 -0.34 15.34 -39.12
CA ASN A 233 0.59 16.38 -38.69
C ASN A 233 -0.08 17.75 -38.78
N CYS A 234 -0.47 18.33 -37.66
CA CYS A 234 -1.06 19.66 -37.61
C CYS A 234 0.04 20.74 -37.60
N PHE A 235 0.01 21.62 -38.59
CA PHE A 235 0.91 22.77 -38.72
C PHE A 235 0.21 24.08 -38.36
N ALA A 236 0.98 25.16 -38.18
CA ALA A 236 0.46 26.46 -37.75
C ALA A 236 -0.70 26.96 -38.65
N ALA A 237 -1.80 27.38 -38.01
CA ALA A 237 -3.05 27.74 -38.68
C ALA A 237 -2.89 28.81 -39.78
N ASN A 238 -1.95 29.74 -39.63
CA ASN A 238 -1.78 30.86 -40.57
C ASN A 238 -1.23 30.44 -41.94
N THR A 239 -0.70 29.22 -42.08
CA THR A 239 -0.03 28.74 -43.30
C THR A 239 -0.80 27.62 -44.01
N TYR A 240 -1.52 26.75 -43.29
CA TYR A 240 -2.13 25.53 -43.85
C TYR A 240 -3.66 25.47 -43.71
N MET A 241 -4.27 26.43 -43.00
CA MET A 241 -5.73 26.58 -42.89
C MET A 241 -6.22 27.82 -43.65
N VAL A 242 -7.47 27.77 -44.11
CA VAL A 242 -8.21 28.97 -44.57
C VAL A 242 -8.78 29.72 -43.36
N ASP A 243 -8.90 31.06 -43.45
CA ASP A 243 -9.42 31.97 -42.41
C ASP A 243 -10.55 31.35 -41.57
N GLY A 244 -10.35 31.23 -40.25
CA GLY A 244 -11.32 30.62 -39.33
C GLY A 244 -11.22 29.09 -39.20
N MET A 245 -10.12 28.48 -39.66
CA MET A 245 -9.88 27.03 -39.61
C MET A 245 -10.96 26.22 -40.33
N GLN A 246 -11.40 26.69 -41.50
CA GLN A 246 -12.51 26.08 -42.26
C GLN A 246 -12.11 24.78 -42.97
N SER A 247 -10.88 24.75 -43.48
CA SER A 247 -10.37 23.67 -44.31
C SER A 247 -8.85 23.54 -44.20
N TYR A 248 -8.37 22.30 -44.21
CA TYR A 248 -6.99 21.92 -43.92
C TYR A 248 -6.39 21.04 -45.02
N TYR A 249 -5.19 21.37 -45.46
CA TYR A 249 -4.39 20.50 -46.30
C TYR A 249 -2.89 20.76 -46.12
N ASP A 250 -2.12 19.68 -46.00
CA ASP A 250 -0.68 19.65 -46.15
C ASP A 250 -0.29 18.42 -46.99
N ASN A 251 0.91 18.43 -47.58
CA ASN A 251 1.42 17.36 -48.41
C ASN A 251 2.56 16.58 -47.72
N GLY A 252 2.67 16.68 -46.39
CA GLY A 252 3.73 16.09 -45.57
C GLY A 252 5.06 16.86 -45.59
N ASN A 253 5.19 17.93 -46.40
CA ASN A 253 6.41 18.73 -46.48
C ASN A 253 6.12 20.19 -46.06
N PRO A 254 6.66 20.66 -44.92
CA PRO A 254 6.36 21.99 -44.44
C PRO A 254 6.97 23.07 -45.36
N ILE A 255 6.13 23.96 -45.90
CA ILE A 255 6.53 25.08 -46.76
C ILE A 255 7.24 26.20 -45.99
N ASP A 256 7.01 26.29 -44.68
CA ASP A 256 7.61 27.26 -43.76
C ASP A 256 8.75 26.67 -42.90
N GLY A 257 9.08 25.39 -43.09
CA GLY A 257 10.13 24.69 -42.35
C GLY A 257 9.81 24.41 -40.88
N VAL A 258 8.57 24.65 -40.44
CA VAL A 258 8.12 24.32 -39.08
C VAL A 258 7.76 22.84 -39.01
N ILE A 259 8.24 22.15 -37.98
CA ILE A 259 7.88 20.74 -37.74
C ILE A 259 6.44 20.70 -37.22
N GLY A 260 5.58 19.92 -37.88
CA GLY A 260 4.19 19.73 -37.48
C GLY A 260 4.09 18.91 -36.20
N GLN A 261 3.06 19.18 -35.40
CA GLN A 261 2.75 18.38 -34.21
C GLN A 261 1.65 17.39 -34.55
N ALA A 262 1.77 16.13 -34.11
CA ALA A 262 0.72 15.16 -34.36
C ALA A 262 -0.55 15.56 -33.57
N HIS A 263 -1.69 15.53 -34.27
CA HIS A 263 -2.98 15.86 -33.71
C HIS A 263 -4.01 14.81 -34.15
N LEU A 264 -4.90 14.44 -33.23
CA LEU A 264 -5.95 13.46 -33.46
C LEU A 264 -7.32 14.12 -33.49
N VAL A 265 -8.16 13.61 -34.37
CA VAL A 265 -9.44 14.19 -34.79
C VAL A 265 -10.33 13.03 -35.26
N VAL A 266 -11.66 13.16 -35.26
CA VAL A 266 -12.51 12.09 -35.84
C VAL A 266 -13.13 12.49 -37.18
N VAL A 267 -13.14 11.55 -38.12
CA VAL A 267 -13.87 11.65 -39.39
C VAL A 267 -15.36 11.45 -39.11
N ALA A 268 -16.11 12.53 -39.25
CA ALA A 268 -17.55 12.62 -39.06
C ALA A 268 -18.35 12.39 -40.35
N GLY A 269 -17.69 12.43 -41.50
CA GLY A 269 -18.33 12.36 -42.81
C GLY A 269 -17.39 12.73 -43.94
N TRP A 270 -17.92 12.90 -45.15
CA TRP A 270 -17.14 13.25 -46.33
C TRP A 270 -17.99 13.87 -47.44
N ASP A 271 -17.33 14.53 -48.39
CA ASP A 271 -17.92 15.05 -49.61
C ASP A 271 -16.91 14.96 -50.77
N ASP A 272 -17.14 14.04 -51.71
CA ASP A 272 -16.29 13.80 -52.88
C ASP A 272 -16.27 14.98 -53.86
N SER A 273 -17.21 15.91 -53.71
CA SER A 273 -17.32 17.11 -54.53
C SER A 273 -16.83 18.37 -53.82
N TYR A 274 -16.23 18.24 -52.64
CA TYR A 274 -15.67 19.39 -51.92
C TYR A 274 -14.53 20.00 -52.73
N SER A 275 -14.79 21.19 -53.27
CA SER A 275 -13.91 21.86 -54.21
C SER A 275 -12.53 22.12 -53.61
N LYS A 276 -11.47 21.76 -54.33
CA LYS A 276 -10.09 22.09 -53.95
C LYS A 276 -9.82 23.60 -53.81
N GLU A 277 -10.64 24.43 -54.45
CA GLU A 277 -10.58 25.90 -54.33
C GLU A 277 -10.99 26.41 -52.94
N ASN A 278 -11.52 25.54 -52.08
CA ASN A 278 -11.87 25.87 -50.70
C ASN A 278 -10.68 25.72 -49.73
N PHE A 279 -9.50 25.28 -50.18
CA PHE A 279 -8.27 25.18 -49.36
C PHE A 279 -7.36 26.40 -49.55
N ASN A 280 -6.31 26.50 -48.75
CA ASN A 280 -5.37 27.62 -48.84
C ASN A 280 -4.75 27.68 -50.25
N PRO A 281 -4.80 28.82 -50.96
CA PRO A 281 -4.21 28.94 -52.30
C PRO A 281 -2.70 28.64 -52.37
N GLU A 282 -1.97 28.77 -51.25
CA GLU A 282 -0.55 28.42 -51.16
C GLU A 282 -0.32 26.91 -50.94
N MET A 283 -1.34 26.20 -50.45
CA MET A 283 -1.34 24.76 -50.15
C MET A 283 -2.68 24.15 -50.59
N GLN A 284 -2.76 23.83 -51.88
CA GLN A 284 -3.99 23.34 -52.53
C GLN A 284 -3.85 21.87 -52.97
N PRO A 285 -4.83 20.99 -52.70
CA PRO A 285 -4.80 19.61 -53.18
C PRO A 285 -4.97 19.52 -54.70
N GLN A 286 -4.59 18.38 -55.29
CA GLN A 286 -4.68 18.15 -56.73
C GLN A 286 -6.12 17.95 -57.20
N SER A 287 -6.92 17.28 -56.38
CA SER A 287 -8.29 16.83 -56.66
C SER A 287 -9.30 17.40 -55.68
N ASP A 288 -10.58 17.37 -56.06
CA ASP A 288 -11.69 17.63 -55.14
C ASP A 288 -11.87 16.43 -54.19
N GLY A 289 -12.51 16.67 -53.05
CA GLY A 289 -12.82 15.65 -52.06
C GLY A 289 -12.22 15.94 -50.69
N ALA A 290 -13.04 15.82 -49.65
CA ALA A 290 -12.62 16.09 -48.29
C ALA A 290 -13.39 15.29 -47.23
N TRP A 291 -12.70 14.98 -46.15
CA TRP A 291 -13.26 14.52 -44.88
C TRP A 291 -13.87 15.68 -44.10
N LEU A 292 -15.04 15.47 -43.51
CA LEU A 292 -15.57 16.34 -42.48
C LEU A 292 -15.03 15.87 -41.14
N CYS A 293 -14.25 16.70 -40.46
CA CYS A 293 -13.56 16.34 -39.23
C CYS A 293 -14.17 17.06 -38.01
N LYS A 294 -14.45 16.33 -36.93
CA LYS A 294 -14.83 16.88 -35.61
C LYS A 294 -13.56 17.09 -34.79
N ASN A 295 -13.33 18.31 -34.29
CA ASN A 295 -12.14 18.65 -33.49
C ASN A 295 -12.37 18.51 -31.97
N SER A 296 -11.33 18.79 -31.19
CA SER A 296 -11.35 18.85 -29.72
C SER A 296 -10.98 20.24 -29.16
N TRP A 297 -11.14 21.31 -29.94
CA TRP A 297 -10.80 22.69 -29.56
C TRP A 297 -12.00 23.51 -29.09
N GLY A 298 -13.19 22.91 -29.03
CA GLY A 298 -14.44 23.60 -28.75
C GLY A 298 -15.06 24.26 -29.97
N GLU A 299 -16.37 24.51 -29.87
CA GLU A 299 -17.22 24.99 -30.97
C GLU A 299 -16.84 26.38 -31.51
N GLU A 300 -16.24 27.24 -30.70
CA GLU A 300 -15.96 28.64 -31.06
C GLU A 300 -14.58 28.84 -31.71
N ASN A 301 -13.72 27.82 -31.73
CA ASN A 301 -12.33 27.95 -32.17
C ASN A 301 -12.08 27.48 -33.62
N CYS A 302 -13.05 26.82 -34.24
CA CYS A 302 -12.97 26.36 -35.63
C CYS A 302 -14.38 26.16 -36.18
N SER A 303 -14.62 26.47 -37.45
CA SER A 303 -15.92 26.26 -38.10
C SER A 303 -15.77 26.10 -39.60
N THR A 304 -16.57 25.24 -40.23
CA THR A 304 -16.62 25.15 -41.71
C THR A 304 -17.24 26.42 -42.32
N ALA A 305 -17.03 26.63 -43.62
CA ALA A 305 -17.70 27.68 -44.40
C ALA A 305 -19.24 27.62 -44.31
N ASP A 306 -19.78 26.41 -44.12
CA ASP A 306 -21.22 26.14 -43.98
C ASP A 306 -21.75 26.43 -42.56
N GLY A 307 -20.89 26.86 -41.63
CA GLY A 307 -21.24 27.23 -40.27
C GLY A 307 -21.26 26.07 -39.28
N TYR A 308 -20.58 24.96 -39.59
CA TYR A 308 -20.47 23.82 -38.69
C TYR A 308 -19.43 24.09 -37.61
N LYS A 309 -19.88 24.55 -36.44
CA LYS A 309 -19.05 24.89 -35.29
C LYS A 309 -18.30 23.69 -34.72
N GLY A 310 -16.99 23.83 -34.54
CA GLY A 310 -16.10 22.76 -34.07
C GLY A 310 -15.75 21.71 -35.14
N TYR A 311 -16.03 21.98 -36.41
CA TYR A 311 -15.70 21.10 -37.54
C TYR A 311 -14.89 21.83 -38.61
N PHE A 312 -14.09 21.08 -39.36
CA PHE A 312 -13.37 21.56 -40.53
C PHE A 312 -13.33 20.49 -41.64
N TRP A 313 -13.02 20.91 -42.86
CA TRP A 313 -12.81 20.02 -43.99
C TRP A 313 -11.34 19.67 -44.17
N MET A 314 -10.98 18.39 -44.20
CA MET A 314 -9.61 17.94 -44.47
C MET A 314 -9.55 17.27 -45.82
N SER A 315 -8.59 17.65 -46.67
CA SER A 315 -8.43 17.00 -47.98
C SER A 315 -8.17 15.49 -47.84
N TYR A 316 -8.69 14.68 -48.76
CA TYR A 316 -8.32 13.26 -48.85
C TYR A 316 -6.82 13.04 -49.14
N GLU A 317 -6.14 14.06 -49.67
CA GLU A 317 -4.72 14.00 -50.01
C GLU A 317 -3.80 14.32 -48.81
N THR A 318 -4.36 14.66 -47.64
CA THR A 318 -3.58 14.90 -46.42
C THR A 318 -2.95 13.59 -45.93
N PRO A 319 -1.62 13.52 -45.72
CA PRO A 319 -0.99 12.35 -45.15
C PRO A 319 -1.50 12.06 -43.73
N LEU A 320 -2.09 10.89 -43.55
CA LEU A 320 -2.50 10.38 -42.24
C LEU A 320 -1.37 9.55 -41.66
N ASN A 321 -1.19 9.64 -40.35
CA ASN A 321 -0.21 8.84 -39.62
C ASN A 321 -0.83 7.52 -39.14
N CYS A 322 -2.07 7.55 -38.64
CA CYS A 322 -2.81 6.40 -38.09
C CYS A 322 -4.31 6.62 -38.28
N VAL A 323 -5.08 5.53 -38.40
CA VAL A 323 -6.55 5.53 -38.52
C VAL A 323 -7.10 4.46 -37.57
N ALA A 324 -7.92 4.85 -36.59
CA ALA A 324 -8.40 3.95 -35.53
C ALA A 324 -9.92 3.95 -35.39
N SER A 325 -10.51 2.77 -35.19
CA SER A 325 -11.94 2.57 -34.97
C SER A 325 -12.21 1.84 -33.66
N PHE A 326 -13.19 2.34 -32.91
CA PHE A 326 -13.68 1.73 -31.67
C PHE A 326 -15.06 1.11 -31.88
N GLU A 327 -15.23 -0.14 -31.45
CA GLU A 327 -16.52 -0.81 -31.36
C GLU A 327 -16.86 -1.02 -29.88
N MET A 328 -17.96 -0.42 -29.42
CA MET A 328 -18.42 -0.54 -28.04
C MET A 328 -19.50 -1.63 -27.91
N GLN A 329 -19.61 -2.24 -26.73
CA GLN A 329 -20.63 -3.22 -26.38
C GLN A 329 -21.26 -2.93 -25.01
N SER A 330 -22.30 -3.72 -24.67
CA SER A 330 -22.98 -3.61 -23.39
C SER A 330 -22.05 -4.02 -22.26
N VAL A 331 -22.21 -3.38 -21.10
CA VAL A 331 -21.58 -3.81 -19.85
C VAL A 331 -22.05 -5.18 -19.35
N ASP A 332 -23.19 -5.66 -19.82
CA ASP A 332 -23.77 -6.94 -19.37
C ASP A 332 -23.27 -8.15 -20.21
N GLU A 333 -22.33 -7.97 -21.14
CA GLU A 333 -21.80 -9.07 -21.96
C GLU A 333 -20.90 -10.03 -21.15
N PHE A 334 -20.25 -9.51 -20.10
CA PHE A 334 -19.43 -10.27 -19.17
C PHE A 334 -19.38 -9.59 -17.80
N ASP A 335 -19.08 -10.38 -16.77
CA ASP A 335 -18.99 -9.95 -15.37
C ASP A 335 -17.53 -9.81 -14.92
N ASN A 336 -16.67 -10.77 -15.28
CA ASN A 336 -15.29 -10.81 -14.79
C ASN A 336 -14.28 -10.84 -15.94
N ILE A 337 -13.12 -10.20 -15.72
CA ILE A 337 -11.96 -10.22 -16.61
C ILE A 337 -10.81 -10.99 -15.96
N TYR A 338 -10.33 -12.02 -16.64
CA TYR A 338 -9.10 -12.75 -16.31
C TYR A 338 -7.94 -12.27 -17.20
N GLN A 339 -6.90 -11.73 -16.57
CA GLN A 339 -5.74 -11.14 -17.25
C GLN A 339 -4.49 -11.17 -16.37
N HIS A 340 -3.31 -11.10 -17.00
CA HIS A 340 -2.01 -10.99 -16.30
C HIS A 340 -1.28 -9.67 -16.60
N GLN A 341 -1.82 -8.84 -17.49
CA GLN A 341 -1.21 -7.60 -17.94
C GLN A 341 -2.29 -6.61 -18.41
N ILE A 342 -1.94 -5.32 -18.42
CA ILE A 342 -2.78 -4.21 -18.90
C ILE A 342 -2.26 -3.69 -20.23
N THR A 343 -1.00 -3.27 -20.27
CA THR A 343 -0.33 -2.69 -21.46
C THR A 343 0.66 -3.66 -22.11
N ALA A 344 0.77 -3.62 -23.44
CA ALA A 344 1.76 -4.39 -24.19
C ALA A 344 2.49 -3.57 -25.24
N LEU A 345 3.82 -3.68 -25.29
CA LEU A 345 4.67 -2.82 -26.12
C LEU A 345 5.34 -3.55 -27.29
N ALA A 346 5.07 -4.85 -27.44
CA ALA A 346 5.72 -5.64 -28.47
C ALA A 346 4.87 -6.82 -28.97
N GLY A 347 4.77 -6.94 -30.29
CA GLY A 347 4.30 -8.13 -30.99
C GLY A 347 5.45 -9.10 -31.22
N PHE A 348 5.24 -10.37 -30.86
CA PHE A 348 6.18 -11.45 -31.08
C PHE A 348 5.59 -12.45 -32.06
N ASP A 349 6.43 -12.89 -32.98
CA ASP A 349 6.09 -13.99 -33.88
C ASP A 349 6.09 -15.30 -33.09
N VAL A 350 4.91 -15.90 -32.92
CA VAL A 350 4.70 -17.12 -32.14
C VAL A 350 3.75 -18.07 -32.86
N GLU A 351 4.07 -19.36 -32.85
CA GLU A 351 3.18 -20.40 -33.39
C GLU A 351 1.96 -20.57 -32.49
N SER A 352 2.18 -20.51 -31.17
CA SER A 352 1.10 -20.61 -30.17
C SER A 352 1.48 -19.89 -28.89
N ALA A 353 0.48 -19.35 -28.21
CA ALA A 353 0.59 -18.75 -26.89
C ALA A 353 -0.58 -19.18 -26.01
N ALA A 354 -0.40 -19.16 -24.70
CA ALA A 354 -1.48 -19.48 -23.79
C ALA A 354 -1.33 -18.74 -22.45
N ASN A 355 -2.44 -18.24 -21.94
CA ASN A 355 -2.54 -17.79 -20.54
C ASN A 355 -3.31 -18.81 -19.71
N VAL A 356 -2.86 -19.02 -18.47
CA VAL A 356 -3.48 -19.89 -17.48
C VAL A 356 -4.10 -19.04 -16.38
N PHE A 357 -5.33 -19.38 -16.02
CA PHE A 357 -6.13 -18.68 -15.02
C PHE A 357 -6.74 -19.68 -14.04
N THR A 358 -7.19 -19.17 -12.90
CA THR A 358 -7.96 -19.95 -11.92
C THR A 358 -9.34 -19.32 -11.75
N ALA A 359 -10.39 -20.09 -12.04
CA ALA A 359 -11.78 -19.66 -11.90
C ALA A 359 -12.09 -19.31 -10.43
N LYS A 360 -12.74 -18.16 -10.20
CA LYS A 360 -13.00 -17.65 -8.83
C LYS A 360 -14.38 -18.06 -8.31
N SER A 361 -15.32 -18.33 -9.20
CA SER A 361 -16.61 -18.93 -8.87
C SER A 361 -17.02 -19.93 -9.95
N ASP A 362 -18.20 -20.52 -9.79
CA ASP A 362 -18.88 -21.15 -10.91
C ASP A 362 -19.26 -20.06 -11.93
N GLU A 363 -18.74 -20.18 -13.14
CA GLU A 363 -18.82 -19.16 -14.18
C GLU A 363 -18.83 -19.76 -15.58
N VAL A 364 -19.19 -18.94 -16.56
CA VAL A 364 -19.26 -19.28 -17.97
C VAL A 364 -18.29 -18.38 -18.71
N LEU A 365 -17.32 -18.95 -19.41
CA LEU A 365 -16.47 -18.18 -20.33
C LEU A 365 -17.30 -17.75 -21.55
N LYS A 366 -17.38 -16.43 -21.76
CA LYS A 366 -18.21 -15.77 -22.77
C LYS A 366 -17.40 -15.32 -23.95
N GLN A 367 -16.29 -14.64 -23.69
CA GLN A 367 -15.45 -14.05 -24.74
C GLN A 367 -13.97 -14.28 -24.43
N VAL A 368 -13.16 -14.28 -25.48
CA VAL A 368 -11.70 -14.24 -25.41
C VAL A 368 -11.23 -12.97 -26.10
N CYS A 369 -10.42 -12.16 -25.42
CA CYS A 369 -9.84 -10.95 -25.98
C CYS A 369 -8.34 -11.14 -26.20
N LEU A 370 -7.85 -10.69 -27.35
CA LEU A 370 -6.46 -10.80 -27.77
C LEU A 370 -6.02 -9.57 -28.56
N GLN A 371 -4.72 -9.28 -28.56
CA GLN A 371 -4.14 -8.14 -29.29
C GLN A 371 -3.08 -8.65 -30.28
N THR A 372 -3.24 -8.29 -31.55
CA THR A 372 -2.39 -8.77 -32.65
C THR A 372 -1.92 -7.63 -33.54
N ILE A 373 -0.77 -7.83 -34.19
CA ILE A 373 -0.25 -6.95 -35.25
C ILE A 373 -0.48 -7.64 -36.60
N GLY A 374 -1.20 -6.95 -37.48
CA GLY A 374 -1.60 -7.44 -38.79
C GLY A 374 -2.79 -8.39 -38.76
N ALA A 375 -3.22 -8.77 -39.96
CA ALA A 375 -4.26 -9.75 -40.16
C ALA A 375 -3.78 -11.16 -39.80
N THR A 376 -4.60 -11.93 -39.09
CA THR A 376 -4.24 -13.29 -38.70
C THR A 376 -5.46 -14.18 -38.53
N ASP A 377 -5.29 -15.45 -38.91
CA ASP A 377 -6.25 -16.51 -38.66
C ASP A 377 -5.76 -17.36 -37.49
N VAL A 378 -6.58 -17.49 -36.45
CA VAL A 378 -6.22 -18.24 -35.23
C VAL A 378 -7.18 -19.38 -34.95
N LYS A 379 -6.69 -20.35 -34.20
CA LYS A 379 -7.50 -21.31 -33.46
C LYS A 379 -7.39 -21.01 -31.98
N ILE A 380 -8.53 -20.96 -31.31
CA ILE A 380 -8.64 -20.76 -29.87
C ILE A 380 -9.12 -22.08 -29.25
N GLU A 381 -8.40 -22.55 -28.24
CA GLU A 381 -8.72 -23.76 -27.49
C GLU A 381 -8.76 -23.47 -25.99
N ILE A 382 -9.77 -23.99 -25.30
CA ILE A 382 -9.96 -23.81 -23.87
C ILE A 382 -9.75 -25.14 -23.18
N TYR A 383 -8.79 -25.24 -22.26
CA TYR A 383 -8.55 -26.47 -21.50
C TYR A 383 -8.85 -26.26 -20.02
N LYS A 384 -9.50 -27.25 -19.38
CA LYS A 384 -9.50 -27.41 -17.93
C LYS A 384 -8.29 -28.25 -17.52
N LEU A 385 -7.38 -27.67 -16.77
CA LEU A 385 -6.07 -28.25 -16.44
C LEU A 385 -6.14 -29.27 -15.30
N ASN A 386 -5.25 -30.25 -15.35
CA ASN A 386 -5.06 -31.21 -14.27
C ASN A 386 -4.38 -30.56 -13.04
N SER A 387 -4.58 -31.14 -11.86
CA SER A 387 -3.82 -30.75 -10.67
C SER A 387 -2.32 -31.02 -10.89
N GLY A 388 -1.48 -29.99 -10.75
CA GLY A 388 -0.04 -30.08 -10.98
C GLY A 388 0.34 -30.11 -12.47
N PHE A 389 -0.47 -29.50 -13.34
CA PHE A 389 -0.22 -29.40 -14.77
C PHE A 389 1.20 -28.88 -15.06
N THR A 390 1.82 -29.42 -16.11
CA THR A 390 3.17 -28.98 -16.56
C THR A 390 3.15 -28.23 -17.89
N SER A 391 1.97 -28.06 -18.49
CA SER A 391 1.77 -27.41 -19.79
C SER A 391 0.36 -26.82 -19.85
N PRO A 392 0.13 -25.75 -20.63
CA PRO A 392 -1.19 -25.15 -20.80
C PRO A 392 -2.19 -26.04 -21.56
N GLN A 393 -1.80 -27.24 -22.01
CA GLN A 393 -2.72 -28.22 -22.62
C GLN A 393 -2.81 -29.52 -21.80
N ASP A 394 -2.20 -29.56 -20.62
CA ASP A 394 -2.24 -30.72 -19.72
C ASP A 394 -3.56 -30.77 -18.95
N GLY A 395 -4.62 -31.16 -19.66
CA GLY A 395 -5.98 -31.09 -19.18
C GLY A 395 -7.01 -31.67 -20.14
N THR A 396 -8.27 -31.40 -19.86
CA THR A 396 -9.41 -31.73 -20.71
C THR A 396 -9.74 -30.54 -21.61
N LEU A 397 -9.72 -30.73 -22.93
CA LEU A 397 -10.21 -29.73 -23.89
C LEU A 397 -11.72 -29.53 -23.69
N LEU A 398 -12.12 -28.30 -23.37
CA LEU A 398 -13.51 -27.89 -23.19
C LEU A 398 -14.13 -27.35 -24.48
N SER A 399 -13.37 -26.59 -25.27
CA SER A 399 -13.83 -25.99 -26.53
C SER A 399 -12.67 -25.72 -27.48
N SER A 400 -12.95 -25.73 -28.79
CA SER A 400 -11.99 -25.43 -29.86
C SER A 400 -12.73 -24.77 -31.01
N PHE A 401 -12.32 -23.58 -31.40
CA PHE A 401 -12.96 -22.79 -32.45
C PHE A 401 -11.96 -21.87 -33.15
N ASP A 402 -12.36 -21.39 -34.32
CA ASP A 402 -11.52 -20.58 -35.19
C ASP A 402 -11.99 -19.12 -35.19
N ALA A 403 -11.04 -18.19 -35.31
CA ALA A 403 -11.30 -16.76 -35.48
C ALA A 403 -10.36 -16.18 -36.55
N SER A 404 -10.78 -15.07 -37.15
CA SER A 404 -10.04 -14.36 -38.20
C SER A 404 -10.10 -12.88 -37.91
N PHE A 405 -8.96 -12.20 -38.00
CA PHE A 405 -8.82 -10.77 -37.78
C PHE A 405 -8.21 -10.13 -39.02
N ASP A 406 -8.84 -9.05 -39.50
CA ASP A 406 -8.39 -8.36 -40.71
C ASP A 406 -7.41 -7.21 -40.41
N PHE A 407 -7.31 -6.77 -39.17
CA PHE A 407 -6.58 -5.54 -38.81
C PHE A 407 -5.72 -5.76 -37.57
N THR A 408 -4.63 -5.00 -37.48
CA THR A 408 -3.92 -4.73 -36.22
C THR A 408 -4.91 -4.17 -35.19
N GLY A 409 -4.86 -4.67 -33.96
CA GLY A 409 -5.71 -4.14 -32.90
C GLY A 409 -6.02 -5.11 -31.78
N ILE A 410 -7.13 -4.84 -31.09
CA ILE A 410 -7.66 -5.64 -30.00
C ILE A 410 -8.96 -6.27 -30.47
N HIS A 411 -9.04 -7.59 -30.35
CA HIS A 411 -10.12 -8.39 -30.89
C HIS A 411 -10.78 -9.21 -29.81
N THR A 412 -12.10 -9.07 -29.69
CA THR A 412 -12.91 -9.87 -28.77
C THR A 412 -13.72 -10.90 -29.55
N VAL A 413 -13.49 -12.18 -29.23
CA VAL A 413 -14.14 -13.31 -29.88
C VAL A 413 -15.16 -13.95 -28.95
N GLU A 414 -16.40 -14.05 -29.41
CA GLU A 414 -17.46 -14.80 -28.73
C GLU A 414 -17.14 -16.30 -28.70
N CYS A 415 -17.29 -16.92 -27.53
CA CYS A 415 -17.21 -18.36 -27.39
C CYS A 415 -18.47 -19.00 -28.00
N PRO A 416 -18.33 -20.01 -28.88
CA PRO A 416 -19.48 -20.60 -29.59
C PRO A 416 -20.41 -21.41 -28.69
N GLU A 417 -19.97 -21.81 -27.50
CA GLU A 417 -20.73 -22.54 -26.50
C GLU A 417 -20.53 -21.93 -25.11
N ASN A 418 -21.50 -22.11 -24.21
CA ASN A 418 -21.34 -21.73 -22.79
C ASN A 418 -20.34 -22.68 -22.12
N ILE A 419 -19.07 -22.29 -22.10
CA ILE A 419 -17.99 -23.07 -21.49
C ILE A 419 -18.04 -22.87 -19.98
N LYS A 420 -18.57 -23.86 -19.26
CA LYS A 420 -18.69 -23.81 -17.80
C LYS A 420 -17.36 -24.11 -17.12
N LEU A 421 -17.03 -23.27 -16.14
CA LEU A 421 -15.89 -23.39 -15.25
C LEU A 421 -16.42 -23.46 -13.81
N SER A 422 -15.86 -24.33 -12.99
CA SER A 422 -16.19 -24.38 -11.56
C SER A 422 -15.19 -23.60 -10.73
N ALA A 423 -15.62 -23.08 -9.59
CA ALA A 423 -14.74 -22.37 -8.66
C ALA A 423 -13.46 -23.20 -8.34
N GLY A 424 -12.29 -22.60 -8.51
CA GLY A 424 -10.99 -23.24 -8.29
C GLY A 424 -10.46 -24.06 -9.47
N ASP A 425 -11.19 -24.19 -10.57
CA ASP A 425 -10.67 -24.82 -11.79
C ASP A 425 -9.53 -23.97 -12.37
N ASN A 426 -8.36 -24.59 -12.58
CA ASN A 426 -7.35 -24.02 -13.44
C ASN A 426 -7.76 -24.26 -14.89
N PHE A 427 -7.78 -23.20 -15.70
CA PHE A 427 -8.08 -23.29 -17.12
C PHE A 427 -7.09 -22.46 -17.93
N SER A 428 -6.86 -22.87 -19.17
CA SER A 428 -6.02 -22.13 -20.11
C SER A 428 -6.82 -21.68 -21.32
N VAL A 429 -6.43 -20.52 -21.84
CA VAL A 429 -6.83 -20.04 -23.16
C VAL A 429 -5.61 -20.17 -24.05
N VAL A 430 -5.66 -21.12 -24.99
CA VAL A 430 -4.59 -21.41 -25.95
C VAL A 430 -4.96 -20.79 -27.29
N VAL A 431 -4.08 -19.96 -27.83
CA VAL A 431 -4.22 -19.32 -29.14
C VAL A 431 -3.11 -19.85 -30.04
N THR A 432 -3.48 -20.44 -31.18
CA THR A 432 -2.56 -21.00 -32.17
C THR A 432 -2.78 -20.31 -33.51
N GLY A 433 -1.72 -19.76 -34.09
CA GLY A 433 -1.75 -19.22 -35.45
C GLY A 433 -1.98 -20.31 -36.48
N LYS A 434 -2.88 -20.10 -37.44
CA LYS A 434 -3.00 -20.95 -38.64
C LYS A 434 -2.03 -20.54 -39.74
N SER A 435 -1.55 -19.32 -39.65
CA SER A 435 -0.42 -18.71 -40.35
C SER A 435 0.51 -18.07 -39.32
N ASP A 436 1.55 -17.38 -39.77
CA ASP A 436 2.39 -16.55 -38.91
C ASP A 436 1.49 -15.59 -38.11
N MET A 437 1.78 -15.46 -36.81
CA MET A 437 0.94 -14.72 -35.86
C MET A 437 1.83 -13.84 -35.00
N LEU A 438 1.69 -12.52 -35.18
CA LEU A 438 2.30 -11.51 -34.32
C LEU A 438 1.33 -11.19 -33.18
N LEU A 439 1.52 -11.87 -32.05
CA LEU A 439 0.72 -11.66 -30.84
C LEU A 439 1.44 -10.69 -29.91
N ASN A 440 0.71 -9.75 -29.31
CA ASN A 440 1.30 -8.82 -28.36
C ASN A 440 1.62 -9.51 -27.02
N PHE A 441 2.75 -9.12 -26.42
CA PHE A 441 3.17 -9.49 -25.07
C PHE A 441 3.61 -8.25 -24.30
N LYS A 442 3.43 -8.27 -22.97
CA LYS A 442 4.13 -7.37 -22.06
C LYS A 442 5.64 -7.64 -22.18
N VAL A 443 6.47 -6.60 -22.04
CA VAL A 443 7.92 -6.75 -21.91
C VAL A 443 8.24 -7.43 -20.57
N ASN A 444 9.13 -8.42 -20.57
CA ASN A 444 9.46 -9.18 -19.37
C ASN A 444 10.19 -8.33 -18.31
N SER A 445 9.80 -8.47 -17.04
CA SER A 445 10.46 -7.95 -15.84
C SER A 445 11.09 -9.07 -14.98
N GLU A 446 11.71 -8.77 -13.83
CA GLU A 446 12.28 -9.80 -12.94
C GLU A 446 11.21 -10.48 -12.05
N ASP A 447 9.96 -10.00 -12.10
CA ASP A 447 8.88 -10.34 -11.15
C ASP A 447 7.81 -11.28 -11.72
N GLU A 448 8.00 -11.77 -12.95
CA GLU A 448 7.04 -12.63 -13.63
C GLU A 448 6.87 -13.97 -12.90
N VAL A 449 5.64 -14.22 -12.46
CA VAL A 449 5.26 -15.48 -11.80
C VAL A 449 5.16 -16.61 -12.82
N SER A 450 5.96 -17.65 -12.63
CA SER A 450 5.91 -18.90 -13.39
C SER A 450 4.53 -19.56 -13.32
N GLY A 451 4.13 -20.22 -14.41
CA GLY A 451 2.88 -20.98 -14.51
C GLY A 451 1.70 -20.22 -15.10
N ARG A 452 1.88 -18.95 -15.47
CA ARG A 452 0.78 -18.05 -15.88
C ARG A 452 0.65 -17.82 -17.39
N SER A 453 1.75 -17.83 -18.12
CA SER A 453 1.76 -17.57 -19.56
C SER A 453 2.84 -18.41 -20.22
N TYR A 454 2.51 -18.93 -21.40
CA TYR A 454 3.36 -19.84 -22.15
C TYR A 454 3.37 -19.47 -23.62
N CYS A 455 4.46 -19.79 -24.32
CA CYS A 455 4.52 -19.68 -25.78
C CYS A 455 5.34 -20.79 -26.42
N ILE A 456 5.10 -21.00 -27.72
CA ILE A 456 5.85 -21.84 -28.63
C ILE A 456 6.37 -20.96 -29.77
N ASN A 457 7.68 -21.06 -30.03
CA ASN A 457 8.34 -20.44 -31.16
C ASN A 457 9.07 -21.56 -31.93
N ASP A 458 9.11 -21.50 -33.27
CA ASP A 458 9.89 -22.37 -34.14
C ASP A 458 9.69 -23.90 -33.97
N GLY A 459 8.45 -24.37 -33.74
CA GLY A 459 8.15 -25.81 -33.60
C GLY A 459 8.71 -26.46 -32.33
N GLY A 460 8.97 -25.65 -31.29
CA GLY A 460 9.46 -26.08 -29.98
C GLY A 460 8.37 -26.65 -29.05
N SER A 461 8.74 -26.90 -27.80
CA SER A 461 7.80 -27.24 -26.72
C SER A 461 7.29 -25.98 -26.01
N TRP A 462 6.13 -26.07 -25.37
CA TRP A 462 5.63 -25.04 -24.46
C TRP A 462 6.73 -24.59 -23.49
N THR A 463 7.01 -23.29 -23.50
CA THR A 463 7.98 -22.66 -22.61
C THR A 463 7.25 -21.62 -21.78
N ASP A 464 7.52 -21.61 -20.48
CA ASP A 464 7.04 -20.57 -19.57
C ASP A 464 7.73 -19.25 -19.90
N VAL A 465 6.97 -18.17 -20.04
CA VAL A 465 7.53 -16.85 -20.38
C VAL A 465 8.36 -16.27 -19.23
N ALA A 466 8.10 -16.66 -17.97
CA ALA A 466 8.90 -16.26 -16.82
C ALA A 466 10.36 -16.72 -16.95
N ASP A 467 10.62 -17.80 -17.69
CA ASP A 467 11.97 -18.31 -17.96
C ASP A 467 12.63 -17.63 -19.19
N LYS A 468 11.94 -16.74 -19.90
CA LYS A 468 12.39 -16.09 -21.15
C LYS A 468 12.57 -14.58 -20.99
N TRP A 469 13.80 -14.08 -20.97
CA TRP A 469 14.09 -12.64 -20.87
C TRP A 469 13.51 -11.74 -21.99
N GLU A 470 12.98 -12.31 -23.08
CA GLU A 470 12.55 -11.58 -24.29
C GLU A 470 11.07 -11.16 -24.25
N CYS A 471 10.17 -11.99 -23.70
CA CYS A 471 8.74 -11.71 -23.63
C CYS A 471 8.15 -12.08 -22.26
N GLY A 472 7.22 -11.25 -21.76
CA GLY A 472 6.49 -11.46 -20.51
C GLY A 472 5.13 -12.10 -20.78
N TYR A 473 4.07 -11.59 -20.16
CA TYR A 473 2.71 -12.13 -20.33
C TYR A 473 2.09 -11.82 -21.69
N ALA A 474 1.48 -12.82 -22.33
CA ALA A 474 0.73 -12.64 -23.58
C ALA A 474 -0.53 -11.78 -23.34
N VAL A 475 -0.91 -10.97 -24.33
CA VAL A 475 -2.22 -10.28 -24.33
C VAL A 475 -3.31 -11.26 -24.73
N ILE A 476 -3.64 -12.17 -23.81
CA ILE A 476 -4.76 -13.10 -23.91
C ILE A 476 -5.59 -12.93 -22.64
N LYS A 477 -6.85 -12.54 -22.79
CA LYS A 477 -7.79 -12.31 -21.69
C LYS A 477 -9.02 -13.20 -21.84
N ALA A 478 -9.56 -13.62 -20.71
CA ALA A 478 -10.79 -14.40 -20.65
C ALA A 478 -11.88 -13.58 -19.97
N TYR A 479 -13.01 -13.37 -20.66
CA TYR A 479 -14.16 -12.66 -20.12
C TYR A 479 -15.27 -13.65 -19.80
N THR A 480 -15.74 -13.62 -18.56
CA THR A 480 -16.65 -14.64 -18.01
C THR A 480 -17.88 -13.99 -17.39
N SER A 481 -18.99 -14.72 -17.30
CA SER A 481 -20.18 -14.35 -16.53
C SER A 481 -20.46 -15.39 -15.45
N ASN A 482 -20.98 -14.97 -14.31
CA ASN A 482 -21.31 -15.86 -13.21
C ASN A 482 -22.46 -16.83 -13.61
N ASP A 483 -22.33 -18.13 -13.28
CA ASP A 483 -23.33 -19.16 -13.64
C ASP A 483 -24.52 -19.16 -12.65
N GLY A 484 -25.36 -18.12 -12.72
CA GLY A 484 -26.70 -18.12 -12.12
C GLY A 484 -27.03 -16.93 -11.22
N GLU A 485 -26.16 -16.55 -10.30
CA GLU A 485 -26.41 -15.47 -9.32
C GLU A 485 -25.37 -14.37 -9.36
N VAL A 486 -25.84 -13.14 -9.12
CA VAL A 486 -25.01 -11.94 -8.98
C VAL A 486 -24.23 -12.03 -7.68
N ARG A 487 -22.90 -11.82 -7.74
CA ARG A 487 -22.04 -11.74 -6.57
C ARG A 487 -22.31 -10.44 -5.81
N LYS A 488 -22.76 -10.58 -4.57
CA LYS A 488 -23.19 -9.47 -3.68
C LYS A 488 -22.29 -9.26 -2.46
N THR A 489 -21.48 -10.26 -2.11
CA THR A 489 -20.75 -10.32 -0.84
C THR A 489 -19.82 -9.12 -0.64
N GLU A 490 -19.08 -8.70 -1.67
CA GLU A 490 -18.13 -7.57 -1.57
C GLU A 490 -18.87 -6.25 -1.30
N LEU A 491 -20.03 -6.03 -1.94
CA LEU A 491 -20.85 -4.85 -1.67
C LEU A 491 -21.50 -4.92 -0.27
N GLU A 492 -21.92 -6.09 0.19
CA GLU A 492 -22.45 -6.28 1.55
C GLU A 492 -21.40 -5.99 2.63
N GLU A 493 -20.18 -6.44 2.44
CA GLU A 493 -19.04 -6.16 3.32
C GLU A 493 -18.69 -4.66 3.32
N LEU A 494 -18.71 -4.02 2.15
CA LEU A 494 -18.45 -2.60 2.03
C LEU A 494 -19.57 -1.75 2.65
N ILE A 495 -20.85 -2.14 2.53
CA ILE A 495 -21.96 -1.50 3.24
C ILE A 495 -21.73 -1.58 4.74
N LYS A 496 -21.41 -2.76 5.27
CA LYS A 496 -21.13 -2.94 6.69
C LYS A 496 -19.98 -2.03 7.13
N THR A 497 -18.93 -1.96 6.33
CA THR A 497 -17.76 -1.08 6.59
C THR A 497 -18.19 0.38 6.65
N GLY A 498 -18.99 0.86 5.70
CA GLY A 498 -19.51 2.23 5.70
C GLY A 498 -20.50 2.53 6.84
N GLU A 499 -21.27 1.55 7.30
CA GLU A 499 -22.19 1.69 8.45
C GLU A 499 -21.46 1.70 9.80
N GLU A 500 -20.37 0.95 9.92
CA GLU A 500 -19.54 0.87 11.13
C GLU A 500 -18.50 2.01 11.19
N LEU A 501 -18.30 2.72 10.07
CA LEU A 501 -17.38 3.84 9.98
C LEU A 501 -17.78 4.93 10.98
N THR A 502 -16.82 5.34 11.81
CA THR A 502 -16.98 6.47 12.73
C THR A 502 -16.34 7.69 12.06
N PRO A 503 -17.13 8.60 11.44
CA PRO A 503 -16.57 9.71 10.71
C PRO A 503 -15.82 10.65 11.64
N ASP A 504 -14.80 11.30 11.10
CA ASP A 504 -14.17 12.38 11.81
C ASP A 504 -15.15 13.55 12.04
N LYS A 505 -15.05 14.24 13.17
CA LYS A 505 -15.92 15.37 13.52
C LYS A 505 -15.82 16.54 12.53
N ASP A 506 -14.72 16.61 11.78
CA ASP A 506 -14.43 17.66 10.80
C ASP A 506 -14.76 17.24 9.36
N VAL A 507 -15.25 16.00 9.13
CA VAL A 507 -15.84 15.61 7.84
C VAL A 507 -17.08 16.47 7.58
N SER A 508 -17.20 17.04 6.39
CA SER A 508 -18.32 17.92 6.05
C SER A 508 -19.64 17.14 5.96
N ASP A 509 -20.74 17.82 6.32
CA ASP A 509 -22.09 17.27 6.20
C ASP A 509 -22.39 16.77 4.77
N ASP A 510 -21.89 17.47 3.74
CA ASP A 510 -22.07 17.07 2.33
C ASP A 510 -21.44 15.69 2.03
N ILE A 511 -20.26 15.39 2.57
CA ILE A 511 -19.59 14.09 2.37
C ILE A 511 -20.36 12.99 3.13
N LEU A 512 -20.86 13.30 4.33
CA LEU A 512 -21.68 12.36 5.09
C LEU A 512 -23.03 12.10 4.41
N GLU A 513 -23.65 13.13 3.82
CA GLU A 513 -24.87 12.99 3.01
C GLU A 513 -24.60 12.14 1.76
N GLU A 514 -23.46 12.33 1.08
CA GLU A 514 -23.03 11.49 -0.04
C GLU A 514 -22.87 10.02 0.37
N LEU A 515 -22.14 9.74 1.45
CA LEU A 515 -21.97 8.38 1.97
C LEU A 515 -23.32 7.75 2.33
N ASN A 516 -24.19 8.48 3.03
CA ASN A 516 -25.51 7.96 3.39
C ASN A 516 -26.38 7.69 2.15
N ALA A 517 -26.32 8.56 1.14
CA ALA A 517 -27.01 8.35 -0.11
C ALA A 517 -26.50 7.09 -0.84
N ARG A 518 -25.17 6.87 -0.88
CA ARG A 518 -24.57 5.66 -1.46
C ARG A 518 -24.88 4.40 -0.66
N LEU A 519 -24.82 4.44 0.67
CA LEU A 519 -25.24 3.31 1.51
C LEU A 519 -26.70 2.91 1.26
N ASN A 520 -27.58 3.90 1.07
CA ASN A 520 -28.98 3.62 0.74
C ASN A 520 -29.12 3.05 -0.69
N SER A 521 -28.43 3.63 -1.68
CA SER A 521 -28.40 3.13 -3.06
C SER A 521 -27.90 1.68 -3.12
N ALA A 522 -26.80 1.38 -2.44
CA ALA A 522 -26.23 0.04 -2.32
C ALA A 522 -27.19 -0.96 -1.65
N LYS A 523 -27.94 -0.55 -0.63
CA LYS A 523 -28.98 -1.42 -0.05
C LYS A 523 -30.15 -1.63 -1.00
N GLU A 524 -30.55 -0.59 -1.75
CA GLU A 524 -31.62 -0.70 -2.73
C GLU A 524 -31.23 -1.65 -3.86
N ILE A 525 -30.00 -1.55 -4.39
CA ILE A 525 -29.50 -2.41 -5.47
C ILE A 525 -29.38 -3.87 -5.04
N LEU A 526 -28.94 -4.13 -3.80
CA LEU A 526 -28.89 -5.48 -3.24
C LEU A 526 -30.29 -6.10 -3.10
N ASN A 527 -31.32 -5.30 -2.89
CA ASN A 527 -32.72 -5.74 -2.80
C ASN A 527 -33.42 -5.83 -4.16
N ASP A 528 -32.87 -5.25 -5.22
CA ASP A 528 -33.40 -5.38 -6.56
C ASP A 528 -33.10 -6.77 -7.13
N LYS A 529 -34.16 -7.46 -7.56
CA LYS A 529 -34.08 -8.79 -8.19
C LYS A 529 -33.65 -8.73 -9.66
N ASN A 530 -33.66 -7.53 -10.25
CA ASN A 530 -33.26 -7.30 -11.63
C ASN A 530 -31.90 -6.62 -11.74
N ALA A 531 -31.21 -6.36 -10.61
CA ALA A 531 -29.86 -5.81 -10.64
C ALA A 531 -28.93 -6.75 -11.41
N THR A 532 -28.18 -6.21 -12.38
CA THR A 532 -27.13 -6.94 -13.09
C THR A 532 -25.83 -6.90 -12.30
N GLN A 533 -24.87 -7.78 -12.59
CA GLN A 533 -23.55 -7.74 -11.93
C GLN A 533 -22.88 -6.39 -12.11
N ASN A 534 -22.87 -5.84 -13.33
CA ASN A 534 -22.28 -4.53 -13.57
C ASN A 534 -22.98 -3.41 -12.76
N SER A 535 -24.30 -3.52 -12.53
CA SER A 535 -25.00 -2.55 -11.69
C SER A 535 -24.46 -2.58 -10.25
N ILE A 536 -24.19 -3.78 -9.72
CA ILE A 536 -23.57 -3.99 -8.41
C ILE A 536 -22.13 -3.50 -8.38
N ASP A 537 -21.34 -3.80 -9.41
CA ASP A 537 -19.93 -3.40 -9.50
C ASP A 537 -19.79 -1.86 -9.58
N ASN A 538 -20.63 -1.20 -10.38
CA ASN A 538 -20.66 0.26 -10.46
C ASN A 538 -21.08 0.88 -9.12
N GLU A 539 -22.06 0.31 -8.42
CA GLU A 539 -22.45 0.79 -7.09
C GLU A 539 -21.36 0.52 -6.05
N TYR A 540 -20.63 -0.59 -6.15
CA TYR A 540 -19.45 -0.87 -5.34
C TYR A 540 -18.37 0.21 -5.55
N CYS A 541 -18.03 0.54 -6.80
CA CYS A 541 -17.08 1.61 -7.12
C CYS A 541 -17.49 2.95 -6.51
N LEU A 542 -18.77 3.32 -6.64
CA LEU A 542 -19.32 4.56 -6.09
C LEU A 542 -19.30 4.58 -4.56
N LEU A 543 -19.75 3.50 -3.92
CA LEU A 543 -19.75 3.38 -2.46
C LEU A 543 -18.32 3.37 -1.92
N LYS A 544 -17.38 2.69 -2.57
CA LYS A 544 -15.96 2.63 -2.16
C LYS A 544 -15.37 4.02 -2.14
N CYS A 545 -15.64 4.81 -3.19
CA CYS A 545 -15.25 6.22 -3.25
C CYS A 545 -15.80 7.02 -2.06
N SER A 546 -17.09 6.88 -1.71
CA SER A 546 -17.66 7.62 -0.58
C SER A 546 -17.18 7.11 0.79
N VAL A 547 -16.97 5.80 0.95
CA VAL A 547 -16.39 5.21 2.18
C VAL A 547 -14.98 5.72 2.41
N ASP A 548 -14.14 5.71 1.37
CA ASP A 548 -12.76 6.15 1.47
C ASP A 548 -12.64 7.66 1.72
N LYS A 549 -13.50 8.49 1.14
CA LYS A 549 -13.57 9.93 1.45
C LYS A 549 -13.79 10.21 2.95
N VAL A 550 -14.50 9.32 3.65
CA VAL A 550 -14.77 9.46 5.09
C VAL A 550 -13.69 8.77 5.93
N GLY A 551 -13.20 7.59 5.51
CA GLY A 551 -12.18 6.82 6.22
C GLY A 551 -10.76 7.38 6.09
N ASN A 552 -10.45 8.07 4.98
CA ASN A 552 -9.14 8.66 4.70
C ASN A 552 -9.20 10.20 4.74
N PHE A 553 -9.53 10.75 5.90
CA PHE A 553 -9.82 12.18 6.03
C PHE A 553 -8.59 13.06 5.72
N THR A 554 -8.81 14.07 4.87
CA THR A 554 -7.82 15.09 4.51
C THR A 554 -8.14 16.40 5.23
N PHE A 555 -7.19 16.93 5.99
CA PHE A 555 -7.35 18.20 6.70
C PHE A 555 -6.69 19.35 5.90
N THR A 556 -7.48 20.35 5.47
CA THR A 556 -6.93 21.54 4.79
C THR A 556 -6.59 22.66 5.77
N VAL A 557 -5.36 23.15 5.70
CA VAL A 557 -4.88 24.29 6.50
C VAL A 557 -4.83 25.54 5.64
N ASN A 558 -5.75 26.48 5.89
CA ASN A 558 -5.86 27.74 5.14
C ASN A 558 -5.25 28.94 5.90
N SER A 559 -4.85 28.75 7.15
CA SER A 559 -4.32 29.81 7.99
C SER A 559 -3.50 29.25 9.16
N VAL A 560 -2.68 30.10 9.79
CA VAL A 560 -1.94 29.76 11.01
C VAL A 560 -2.89 29.36 12.15
N ASP A 561 -4.07 29.97 12.23
CA ASP A 561 -5.08 29.61 13.23
C ASP A 561 -5.62 28.19 12.97
N ASP A 562 -5.78 27.78 11.72
CA ASP A 562 -6.20 26.41 11.38
C ASP A 562 -5.11 25.40 11.72
N TYR A 563 -3.84 25.74 11.49
CA TYR A 563 -2.70 24.93 11.93
C TYR A 563 -2.73 24.74 13.45
N CYS A 564 -2.93 25.81 14.23
CA CYS A 564 -3.00 25.71 15.69
C CYS A 564 -4.19 24.87 16.17
N LYS A 565 -5.34 24.91 15.48
CA LYS A 565 -6.49 24.04 15.79
C LYS A 565 -6.15 22.57 15.53
N LEU A 566 -5.47 22.28 14.42
CA LEU A 566 -5.01 20.94 14.08
C LEU A 566 -4.08 20.37 15.16
N ILE A 567 -3.06 21.13 15.58
CA ILE A 567 -2.16 20.72 16.68
C ILE A 567 -2.97 20.39 17.93
N LYS A 568 -3.82 21.32 18.37
CA LYS A 568 -4.59 21.15 19.61
C LYS A 568 -5.49 19.91 19.53
N ARG A 569 -6.11 19.67 18.37
CA ARG A 569 -6.93 18.48 18.13
C ARG A 569 -6.11 17.20 18.26
N ILE A 570 -4.94 17.13 17.63
CA ILE A 570 -4.07 15.95 17.73
C ILE A 570 -3.64 15.71 19.18
N GLU A 571 -3.37 16.78 19.95
CA GLU A 571 -3.05 16.67 21.37
C GLU A 571 -4.22 16.21 22.24
N ASP A 572 -5.44 16.69 21.96
CA ASP A 572 -6.64 16.39 22.74
C ASP A 572 -7.21 15.00 22.38
N ASP A 573 -7.21 14.62 21.10
CA ASP A 573 -7.99 13.50 20.55
C ASP A 573 -7.13 12.41 19.85
N GLY A 574 -5.84 12.66 19.57
CA GLY A 574 -5.00 11.80 18.73
C GLY A 574 -5.16 12.05 17.22
N ASP A 575 -4.47 11.25 16.40
CA ASP A 575 -4.33 11.42 14.95
C ASP A 575 -5.02 10.34 14.10
N SER A 576 -5.72 9.38 14.72
CA SER A 576 -6.12 8.09 14.13
C SER A 576 -6.93 8.11 12.82
N ASN A 577 -7.45 9.27 12.42
CA ASN A 577 -8.28 9.42 11.22
C ASN A 577 -7.69 10.39 10.17
N ILE A 578 -6.64 11.16 10.49
CA ILE A 578 -6.06 12.09 9.51
C ILE A 578 -5.01 11.35 8.70
N ASN A 579 -5.23 11.21 7.39
CA ASN A 579 -4.27 10.56 6.49
C ASN A 579 -3.49 11.57 5.62
N LYS A 580 -4.05 12.76 5.37
CA LYS A 580 -3.39 13.81 4.59
C LYS A 580 -3.67 15.19 5.18
N ILE A 581 -2.67 16.05 5.21
CA ILE A 581 -2.78 17.48 5.54
C ILE A 581 -2.40 18.25 4.28
N VAL A 582 -3.25 19.19 3.85
CA VAL A 582 -3.03 19.98 2.63
C VAL A 582 -2.99 21.46 2.97
N LEU A 583 -1.98 22.19 2.51
CA LEU A 583 -1.99 23.65 2.60
C LEU A 583 -2.92 24.25 1.53
N GLY A 584 -3.84 25.11 1.96
CA GLY A 584 -4.70 25.88 1.05
C GLY A 584 -4.27 27.35 0.89
N ALA A 585 -3.23 27.78 1.62
CA ALA A 585 -2.66 29.12 1.54
C ALA A 585 -1.23 29.14 2.10
N ASP A 586 -0.48 30.19 1.76
CA ASP A 586 0.82 30.46 2.38
C ASP A 586 0.63 30.81 3.87
N LEU A 587 1.43 30.19 4.73
CA LEU A 587 1.41 30.36 6.18
C LEU A 587 2.67 31.10 6.64
N ASP A 588 2.51 32.26 7.26
CA ASP A 588 3.57 32.99 7.95
C ASP A 588 3.29 33.01 9.45
N PHE A 589 4.12 32.31 10.21
CA PHE A 589 3.98 32.17 11.66
C PHE A 589 4.58 33.35 12.44
N GLY A 590 5.25 34.30 11.77
CA GLY A 590 5.74 35.54 12.39
C GLY A 590 6.81 35.34 13.46
N GLY A 591 7.63 34.28 13.34
CA GLY A 591 8.69 33.90 14.28
C GLY A 591 8.19 33.24 15.55
N LYS A 592 6.94 32.75 15.59
CA LYS A 592 6.39 32.07 16.76
C LYS A 592 7.04 30.71 16.97
N GLU A 593 7.15 30.32 18.23
CA GLU A 593 7.39 28.93 18.59
C GLU A 593 6.10 28.13 18.33
N ILE A 594 6.21 27.04 17.58
CA ILE A 594 5.10 26.14 17.25
C ILE A 594 5.42 24.72 17.69
N ARG A 595 4.37 23.96 18.02
CA ARG A 595 4.46 22.51 18.24
C ARG A 595 4.31 21.79 16.91
N THR A 596 4.90 20.61 16.81
CA THR A 596 4.77 19.73 15.65
C THR A 596 3.61 18.76 15.84
N ILE A 597 3.06 18.29 14.72
CA ILE A 597 1.99 17.27 14.70
C ILE A 597 2.48 15.86 15.13
N PHE A 598 3.76 15.68 15.42
CA PHE A 598 4.43 14.38 15.59
C PHE A 598 4.81 14.02 17.04
N ASN A 599 4.13 14.57 18.04
CA ASN A 599 4.43 14.27 19.44
C ASN A 599 3.67 13.01 19.93
N LYS A 600 4.37 12.09 20.59
CA LYS A 600 3.93 10.85 21.27
C LYS A 600 3.13 9.82 20.46
N ASN A 601 2.23 10.21 19.57
CA ASN A 601 1.42 9.36 18.70
C ASN A 601 1.79 9.69 17.24
N GLN A 602 2.25 8.67 16.50
CA GLN A 602 2.90 8.83 15.20
C GLN A 602 1.88 9.23 14.12
N PHE A 603 1.85 10.51 13.71
CA PHE A 603 1.17 10.88 12.48
C PHE A 603 1.92 10.23 11.31
N SER A 604 1.33 9.19 10.71
CA SER A 604 1.89 8.47 9.56
C SER A 604 1.40 9.01 8.22
N GLY A 605 0.59 10.07 8.24
CA GLY A 605 0.03 10.70 7.04
C GLY A 605 0.99 11.65 6.32
N ILE A 606 0.49 12.27 5.25
CA ILE A 606 1.28 13.15 4.37
C ILE A 606 1.00 14.61 4.67
N PHE A 607 2.05 15.42 4.69
CA PHE A 607 1.99 16.87 4.66
C PHE A 607 2.24 17.38 3.23
N ASP A 608 1.17 17.75 2.54
CA ASP A 608 1.17 18.28 1.18
C ASP A 608 1.16 19.81 1.19
N GLY A 609 2.26 20.40 0.72
CA GLY A 609 2.39 21.83 0.59
C GLY A 609 1.52 22.43 -0.51
N ASN A 610 1.08 21.64 -1.50
CA ASN A 610 0.14 22.05 -2.55
C ASN A 610 0.54 23.40 -3.21
N GLY A 611 1.85 23.59 -3.45
CA GLY A 611 2.40 24.82 -4.03
C GLY A 611 2.40 26.06 -3.11
N HIS A 612 2.00 25.89 -1.86
CA HIS A 612 2.02 26.91 -0.82
C HIS A 612 3.23 26.80 0.11
N MET A 613 3.56 27.93 0.75
CA MET A 613 4.73 28.05 1.61
C MET A 613 4.38 28.12 3.09
N MET A 614 5.16 27.46 3.96
CA MET A 614 5.21 27.73 5.39
C MET A 614 6.47 28.52 5.73
N SER A 615 6.35 29.55 6.57
CA SER A 615 7.51 30.39 6.89
C SER A 615 7.53 30.97 8.30
N ASN A 616 8.75 31.30 8.75
CA ASN A 616 9.05 32.06 9.97
C ASN A 616 8.53 31.40 11.27
N PHE A 617 9.08 30.27 11.67
CA PHE A 617 8.71 29.61 12.93
C PHE A 617 9.88 28.90 13.60
N VAL A 618 9.72 28.66 14.90
CA VAL A 618 10.67 27.95 15.74
C VAL A 618 10.02 26.68 16.28
N ILE A 619 10.72 25.56 16.23
CA ILE A 619 10.35 24.33 16.92
C ILE A 619 11.36 24.13 18.04
N ASN A 620 10.86 24.19 19.29
CA ASN A 620 11.70 24.05 20.48
C ASN A 620 11.07 23.04 21.43
N SER A 621 11.68 21.87 21.56
CA SER A 621 11.15 20.80 22.39
C SER A 621 12.27 20.04 23.06
N LYS A 622 12.13 19.78 24.37
CA LYS A 622 13.02 18.87 25.12
C LYS A 622 12.45 17.46 25.23
N GLU A 623 11.29 17.23 24.62
CA GLU A 623 10.65 15.92 24.55
C GLU A 623 11.23 15.13 23.37
N ASN A 624 11.21 13.80 23.48
CA ASN A 624 11.64 12.93 22.40
C ASN A 624 10.49 12.77 21.40
N PHE A 625 10.76 12.97 20.12
CA PHE A 625 9.87 12.68 18.99
C PHE A 625 10.15 11.29 18.44
N ASN A 626 9.10 10.58 18.01
CA ASN A 626 9.23 9.21 17.50
C ASN A 626 9.39 9.13 15.96
N SER A 627 9.42 10.27 15.28
CA SER A 627 9.55 10.42 13.82
C SER A 627 10.04 11.82 13.44
N GLY A 628 10.38 12.03 12.15
CA GLY A 628 10.71 13.36 11.62
C GLY A 628 9.60 14.39 11.83
N LEU A 629 10.00 15.66 11.96
CA LEU A 629 9.14 16.76 12.40
C LEU A 629 8.10 17.21 11.36
N PHE A 630 8.18 16.70 10.13
CA PHE A 630 7.18 16.81 9.05
C PHE A 630 6.62 15.47 8.54
N GLY A 631 7.00 14.32 9.12
CA GLY A 631 6.49 13.02 8.65
C GLY A 631 6.86 12.76 7.20
N GLY A 632 5.89 12.69 6.30
CA GLY A 632 6.11 12.79 4.86
C GLY A 632 5.82 14.21 4.35
N LEU A 633 6.84 14.90 3.83
CA LEU A 633 6.76 16.24 3.26
C LEU A 633 6.69 16.16 1.73
N TYR A 634 5.72 16.82 1.13
CA TYR A 634 5.47 16.75 -0.31
C TYR A 634 5.13 18.12 -0.90
N LYS A 635 5.76 18.51 -2.03
CA LYS A 635 5.56 19.81 -2.72
C LYS A 635 5.49 21.03 -1.79
N ALA A 636 6.19 20.98 -0.66
CA ALA A 636 6.14 22.01 0.35
C ALA A 636 7.35 22.92 0.26
N THR A 637 7.11 24.22 0.33
CA THR A 637 8.18 25.19 0.54
C THR A 637 8.19 25.59 2.01
N VAL A 638 9.25 25.26 2.74
CA VAL A 638 9.44 25.65 4.14
C VAL A 638 10.58 26.66 4.20
N LYS A 639 10.34 27.87 4.72
CA LYS A 639 11.35 28.93 4.80
C LYS A 639 11.55 29.48 6.21
N ASN A 640 12.77 29.86 6.55
CA ASN A 640 13.08 30.57 7.81
C ASN A 640 12.59 29.79 9.04
N ILE A 641 13.07 28.55 9.17
CA ILE A 641 12.72 27.62 10.24
C ILE A 641 13.89 27.46 11.19
N VAL A 642 13.62 27.37 12.50
CA VAL A 642 14.64 27.10 13.51
C VAL A 642 14.23 25.89 14.34
N PHE A 643 15.07 24.85 14.37
CA PHE A 643 14.97 23.74 15.30
C PHE A 643 15.91 23.98 16.48
N GLU A 644 15.38 24.00 17.70
CA GLU A 644 16.15 24.26 18.92
C GLU A 644 15.88 23.15 19.95
N ASN A 645 16.93 22.58 20.53
CA ASN A 645 16.84 21.54 21.59
C ASN A 645 16.09 20.25 21.22
N CYS A 646 15.70 20.04 19.96
CA CYS A 646 14.84 18.91 19.55
C CYS A 646 15.55 17.56 19.65
N SER A 647 14.84 16.51 20.05
CA SER A 647 15.38 15.14 20.17
C SER A 647 14.48 14.16 19.43
N VAL A 648 14.96 13.47 18.39
CA VAL A 648 14.22 12.42 17.68
C VAL A 648 14.81 11.06 18.02
N ILE A 649 13.96 10.09 18.34
CA ILE A 649 14.33 8.71 18.66
C ILE A 649 13.40 7.76 17.90
N ALA A 650 13.91 6.91 17.03
CA ALA A 650 13.10 5.91 16.31
C ALA A 650 13.72 4.51 16.41
N GLU A 651 12.91 3.47 16.27
CA GLU A 651 13.41 2.09 16.33
C GLU A 651 14.28 1.75 15.12
N ASP A 652 13.82 1.93 13.90
CA ASP A 652 14.61 1.59 12.70
C ASP A 652 15.37 2.81 12.17
N CYS A 653 14.64 3.77 11.59
CA CYS A 653 15.22 4.95 10.95
C CYS A 653 14.66 6.24 11.54
N ALA A 654 15.54 7.17 11.89
CA ALA A 654 15.15 8.48 12.44
C ALA A 654 15.67 9.62 11.56
N THR A 655 14.82 10.62 11.32
CA THR A 655 15.23 11.89 10.73
C THR A 655 14.81 13.07 11.59
N LEU A 656 15.53 14.19 11.54
CA LEU A 656 15.08 15.41 12.23
C LEU A 656 13.98 16.12 11.43
N ILE A 657 14.22 16.33 10.12
CA ILE A 657 13.35 17.15 9.28
C ILE A 657 12.13 16.36 8.80
N SER A 658 12.31 15.30 8.04
CA SER A 658 11.21 14.55 7.42
C SER A 658 11.61 13.10 7.14
N ASN A 659 10.72 12.13 7.40
CA ASN A 659 10.96 10.72 7.05
C ASN A 659 10.88 10.51 5.52
N TYR A 660 10.08 11.32 4.84
CA TYR A 660 9.95 11.31 3.38
C TYR A 660 9.91 12.76 2.89
N CYS A 661 10.65 13.14 1.85
CA CYS A 661 10.63 14.52 1.32
C CYS A 661 10.72 14.53 -0.21
N THR A 662 9.63 14.85 -0.92
CA THR A 662 9.60 14.86 -2.40
C THR A 662 9.14 16.21 -2.94
N ASP A 663 9.78 16.69 -4.01
CA ASP A 663 9.49 17.99 -4.67
C ASP A 663 9.41 19.18 -3.70
N SER A 664 10.10 19.10 -2.57
CA SER A 664 9.99 20.07 -1.49
C SER A 664 11.27 20.86 -1.32
N VAL A 665 11.11 22.13 -0.93
CA VAL A 665 12.22 23.07 -0.75
C VAL A 665 12.24 23.50 0.71
N ILE A 666 13.41 23.36 1.34
CA ILE A 666 13.66 23.84 2.70
C ILE A 666 14.78 24.88 2.62
N GLU A 667 14.42 26.14 2.86
CA GLU A 667 15.32 27.28 2.71
C GLU A 667 15.52 27.99 4.04
N ASN A 668 16.77 28.35 4.35
CA ASN A 668 17.12 29.10 5.56
C ASN A 668 16.65 28.38 6.84
N CYS A 669 17.16 27.16 7.04
CA CYS A 669 16.86 26.29 8.18
C CYS A 669 18.04 26.25 9.16
N ASP A 670 17.80 26.67 10.40
CA ASP A 670 18.79 26.61 11.48
C ASP A 670 18.49 25.42 12.41
N VAL A 671 19.44 24.50 12.58
CA VAL A 671 19.32 23.37 13.52
C VAL A 671 20.31 23.55 14.67
N ASN A 672 19.82 23.77 15.89
CA ASN A 672 20.64 24.13 17.05
C ASN A 672 20.40 23.20 18.23
N ASN A 673 21.49 22.63 18.77
CA ASN A 673 21.47 21.80 19.98
C ASN A 673 20.47 20.62 19.90
N CYS A 674 20.34 20.00 18.72
CA CYS A 674 19.40 18.91 18.49
C CYS A 674 20.05 17.52 18.63
N LYS A 675 19.23 16.49 18.67
CA LYS A 675 19.63 15.09 18.76
C LYS A 675 18.77 14.21 17.86
N VAL A 676 19.38 13.24 17.20
CA VAL A 676 18.67 12.16 16.45
C VAL A 676 19.28 10.82 16.86
N ASN A 677 18.46 9.83 17.19
CA ASN A 677 18.88 8.50 17.62
C ASN A 677 18.03 7.40 16.95
N ALA A 678 18.67 6.38 16.36
CA ALA A 678 17.98 5.24 15.76
C ALA A 678 18.74 3.91 15.90
N ASN A 679 18.03 2.77 15.97
CA ASN A 679 18.68 1.46 16.06
C ASN A 679 19.22 0.95 14.71
N SER A 680 18.93 1.61 13.59
CA SER A 680 19.54 1.32 12.28
C SER A 680 20.16 2.58 11.68
N ALA A 681 19.36 3.52 11.17
CA ALA A 681 19.87 4.68 10.44
C ALA A 681 19.34 6.01 10.98
N ALA A 682 20.23 6.97 11.24
CA ALA A 682 19.86 8.29 11.74
C ALA A 682 20.39 9.40 10.82
N VAL A 683 19.55 10.35 10.44
CA VAL A 683 19.91 11.45 9.54
C VAL A 683 19.34 12.78 10.04
N LEU A 684 19.96 13.92 9.76
CA LEU A 684 19.33 15.22 10.02
C LEU A 684 18.38 15.66 8.89
N GLY A 685 18.75 15.38 7.64
CA GLY A 685 17.95 15.56 6.42
C GLY A 685 16.78 14.59 6.25
N ALA A 686 16.40 14.29 5.01
CA ALA A 686 15.28 13.41 4.67
C ALA A 686 15.73 12.00 4.24
N TYR A 687 14.91 10.98 4.52
CA TYR A 687 15.29 9.55 4.34
C TYR A 687 15.03 8.99 2.93
N LEU A 688 14.29 9.70 2.07
CA LEU A 688 14.10 9.42 0.64
C LEU A 688 13.77 10.76 -0.03
N SER A 689 14.57 11.28 -0.96
CA SER A 689 14.25 12.62 -1.46
C SER A 689 14.81 13.15 -2.78
N GLU A 690 13.90 13.79 -3.53
CA GLU A 690 14.10 14.99 -4.35
C GLU A 690 13.80 16.24 -3.50
N CYS A 691 14.57 16.47 -2.44
CA CYS A 691 14.40 17.57 -1.49
C CYS A 691 15.60 18.51 -1.61
N ASN A 692 15.33 19.80 -1.75
CA ASN A 692 16.36 20.82 -1.90
C ASN A 692 16.52 21.56 -0.58
N LEU A 693 17.67 21.37 0.08
CA LEU A 693 18.06 22.13 1.26
C LEU A 693 18.99 23.28 0.85
N THR A 694 18.60 24.52 1.13
CA THR A 694 19.37 25.70 0.74
C THR A 694 19.59 26.63 1.94
N ASP A 695 20.82 27.11 2.11
CA ASP A 695 21.21 28.04 3.17
C ASP A 695 20.87 27.51 4.60
N CYS A 696 21.14 26.23 4.86
CA CYS A 696 20.83 25.60 6.15
C CYS A 696 22.06 25.50 7.06
N ASP A 697 21.98 25.97 8.31
CA ASP A 697 23.08 25.95 9.27
C ASP A 697 22.79 24.99 10.43
N ILE A 698 23.68 24.02 10.65
CA ILE A 698 23.58 23.03 11.72
C ILE A 698 24.63 23.32 12.79
N THR A 699 24.21 23.51 14.05
CA THR A 699 25.12 23.73 15.17
C THR A 699 24.85 22.83 16.37
N ASN A 700 25.93 22.37 17.01
CA ASN A 700 25.93 21.65 18.29
C ASN A 700 24.98 20.42 18.34
N THR A 701 24.82 19.72 17.21
CA THR A 701 23.82 18.65 17.06
C THR A 701 24.46 17.27 17.08
N LYS A 702 23.76 16.25 17.58
CA LYS A 702 24.29 14.88 17.68
C LYS A 702 23.40 13.86 16.98
N VAL A 703 24.00 12.96 16.21
CA VAL A 703 23.28 11.94 15.44
C VAL A 703 23.84 10.56 15.80
N TYR A 704 22.98 9.62 16.17
CA TYR A 704 23.32 8.27 16.60
C TYR A 704 22.56 7.26 15.75
N GLY A 705 23.25 6.44 14.97
CA GLY A 705 22.64 5.39 14.16
C GLY A 705 23.54 4.18 14.08
N VAL A 706 23.08 3.02 14.55
CA VAL A 706 23.91 1.80 14.67
C VAL A 706 24.53 1.40 13.34
N ASN A 707 23.74 1.31 12.28
CA ASN A 707 24.23 1.00 10.93
C ASN A 707 24.77 2.23 10.20
N SER A 708 24.13 3.39 10.39
CA SER A 708 24.56 4.61 9.71
C SER A 708 24.07 5.89 10.38
N ALA A 709 24.94 6.89 10.48
CA ALA A 709 24.58 8.24 10.92
C ALA A 709 25.04 9.31 9.91
N GLY A 710 24.13 10.18 9.47
CA GLY A 710 24.42 11.15 8.40
C GLY A 710 23.84 12.54 8.61
N LEU A 711 24.32 13.52 7.83
CA LEU A 711 23.70 14.85 7.75
C LEU A 711 22.58 14.90 6.68
N TYR A 712 22.86 14.49 5.45
CA TYR A 712 21.97 14.74 4.29
C TYR A 712 21.77 13.53 3.35
N PHE A 713 22.33 12.36 3.68
CA PHE A 713 22.40 11.22 2.76
C PHE A 713 22.09 9.90 3.47
N LEU A 714 21.28 9.06 2.82
CA LEU A 714 21.14 7.65 3.13
C LEU A 714 20.80 6.83 1.86
N ASN A 715 21.43 5.65 1.70
CA ASN A 715 21.01 4.62 0.76
C ASN A 715 20.88 5.00 -0.74
N GLY A 716 21.67 5.95 -1.25
CA GLY A 716 21.77 6.22 -2.70
C GLY A 716 20.78 7.22 -3.27
N TYR A 717 19.97 7.88 -2.43
CA TYR A 717 19.15 9.03 -2.80
C TYR A 717 19.85 10.33 -2.38
N GLU A 718 20.02 11.27 -3.32
CA GLU A 718 20.75 12.52 -3.09
C GLU A 718 19.78 13.67 -2.73
N THR A 719 19.84 14.14 -1.49
CA THR A 719 19.36 15.48 -1.14
C THR A 719 20.27 16.51 -1.80
N THR A 720 19.74 17.43 -2.59
CA THR A 720 20.58 18.54 -3.08
C THR A 720 20.76 19.57 -1.98
N THR A 721 22.01 19.94 -1.71
CA THR A 721 22.36 20.96 -0.71
C THR A 721 23.06 22.13 -1.37
N GLU A 722 22.60 23.36 -1.12
CA GLU A 722 23.28 24.59 -1.52
C GLU A 722 23.58 25.44 -0.28
N ASN A 723 24.83 25.90 -0.13
CA ASN A 723 25.27 26.76 0.98
C ASN A 723 24.95 26.25 2.39
N CYS A 724 24.81 24.94 2.59
CA CYS A 724 24.56 24.37 3.91
C CYS A 724 25.88 24.24 4.69
N THR A 725 25.85 24.45 6.01
CA THR A 725 27.04 24.31 6.86
C THR A 725 26.75 23.52 8.14
N SER A 726 27.78 22.88 8.69
CA SER A 726 27.70 22.20 9.98
C SER A 726 28.86 22.58 10.91
N LYS A 727 28.57 22.79 12.19
CA LYS A 727 29.58 23.17 13.20
C LYS A 727 29.29 22.63 14.60
N GLY A 728 30.26 21.95 15.18
CA GLY A 728 30.10 21.29 16.47
C GLY A 728 29.12 20.11 16.39
N THR A 729 28.91 19.57 15.18
CA THR A 729 28.04 18.43 14.93
C THR A 729 28.82 17.14 15.14
N GLU A 730 28.20 16.16 15.78
CA GLU A 730 28.82 14.87 16.09
C GLU A 730 27.96 13.72 15.56
N LEU A 731 28.51 12.92 14.66
CA LEU A 731 27.88 11.72 14.10
C LEU A 731 28.47 10.48 14.74
N TYR A 732 27.63 9.52 15.12
CA TYR A 732 28.01 8.29 15.80
C TYR A 732 27.38 7.07 15.14
N SER A 733 28.19 6.06 14.80
CA SER A 733 27.72 4.79 14.23
C SER A 733 28.68 3.66 14.53
N GLU A 734 28.21 2.41 14.44
CA GLU A 734 29.09 1.24 14.44
C GLU A 734 29.70 0.98 13.05
N ASN A 735 28.97 1.29 11.98
CA ASN A 735 29.34 0.88 10.62
C ASN A 735 29.67 2.06 9.70
N MET A 736 28.85 3.11 9.67
CA MET A 736 29.02 4.19 8.69
C MET A 736 28.64 5.56 9.24
N VAL A 737 29.48 6.57 8.99
CA VAL A 737 29.11 7.98 9.23
C VAL A 737 29.37 8.81 7.98
N HIS A 738 28.52 9.80 7.71
CA HIS A 738 28.62 10.63 6.52
C HIS A 738 28.23 12.09 6.79
N ASP A 739 29.15 13.02 6.51
CA ASP A 739 28.88 14.47 6.51
C ASP A 739 28.90 15.05 5.08
N GLU A 740 28.74 16.36 4.97
CA GLU A 740 28.72 17.09 3.68
C GLU A 740 30.00 16.94 2.82
N ASN A 741 31.12 16.50 3.40
CA ASN A 741 32.42 16.44 2.75
C ASN A 741 32.99 15.02 2.60
N MET A 742 32.55 14.07 3.42
CA MET A 742 33.16 12.74 3.48
C MET A 742 32.24 11.64 3.99
N THR A 743 32.46 10.42 3.48
CA THR A 743 31.93 9.17 4.03
C THR A 743 33.03 8.41 4.78
N VAL A 744 32.72 7.88 5.95
CA VAL A 744 33.56 6.92 6.66
C VAL A 744 32.79 5.60 6.79
N SER A 745 33.31 4.55 6.17
CA SER A 745 32.74 3.20 6.27
C SER A 745 33.70 2.26 6.98
N LEU A 746 33.19 1.45 7.90
CA LEU A 746 33.95 0.47 8.67
C LEU A 746 33.56 -0.94 8.26
N LEU A 747 34.57 -1.75 7.96
CA LEU A 747 34.46 -3.19 7.80
C LEU A 747 35.14 -3.86 8.99
N THR A 748 34.38 -4.64 9.76
CA THR A 748 34.92 -5.43 10.87
C THR A 748 35.22 -6.85 10.43
N SER A 749 36.45 -7.32 10.69
CA SER A 749 36.87 -8.69 10.35
C SER A 749 36.55 -9.75 11.43
N SER A 750 36.02 -9.33 12.57
CA SER A 750 35.73 -10.16 13.75
C SER A 750 34.25 -10.08 14.13
N ASN A 751 33.53 -11.21 14.12
CA ASN A 751 32.17 -11.29 14.68
C ASN A 751 32.21 -10.95 16.18
N GLY A 752 31.36 -10.00 16.63
CA GLY A 752 31.21 -9.64 18.04
C GLY A 752 32.09 -8.49 18.56
N SER A 753 32.78 -7.74 17.68
CA SER A 753 33.28 -6.40 18.04
C SER A 753 32.13 -5.40 18.04
N VAL A 754 32.13 -4.47 18.99
CA VAL A 754 31.13 -3.37 19.05
C VAL A 754 31.88 -2.05 18.89
N PRO A 755 32.24 -1.67 17.65
CA PRO A 755 32.97 -0.45 17.37
C PRO A 755 32.08 0.78 17.55
N ARG A 756 32.72 1.93 17.74
CA ARG A 756 32.06 3.24 17.68
C ARG A 756 32.92 4.17 16.84
N ILE A 757 32.37 4.56 15.70
CA ILE A 757 32.89 5.62 14.85
C ILE A 757 32.25 6.92 15.31
N LYS A 758 33.06 7.94 15.54
CA LYS A 758 32.62 9.32 15.76
C LYS A 758 33.24 10.20 14.68
N LEU A 759 32.41 10.93 13.94
CA LEU A 759 32.83 12.00 13.04
C LEU A 759 32.36 13.34 13.62
N ALA A 760 33.29 14.24 13.90
CA ALA A 760 32.97 15.57 14.44
C ALA A 760 33.93 16.62 13.88
N ASP A 761 33.39 17.69 13.29
CA ASP A 761 34.14 18.80 12.69
C ASP A 761 35.30 18.34 11.77
N GLY A 762 35.01 17.37 10.89
CA GLY A 762 36.00 16.80 9.99
C GLY A 762 37.10 16.01 10.71
N LYS A 763 36.88 15.52 11.92
CA LYS A 763 37.78 14.60 12.63
C LYS A 763 37.06 13.28 12.89
N CYS A 764 37.64 12.18 12.39
CA CYS A 764 37.13 10.83 12.63
C CYS A 764 37.91 10.16 13.76
N THR A 765 37.18 9.62 14.73
CA THR A 765 37.73 8.79 15.82
C THR A 765 37.01 7.45 15.87
N VAL A 766 37.78 6.38 16.04
CA VAL A 766 37.28 5.01 16.12
C VAL A 766 37.69 4.41 17.46
N GLU A 767 36.71 3.98 18.24
CA GLU A 767 36.92 3.23 19.47
C GLU A 767 36.14 1.90 19.44
N SER A 768 36.34 1.07 20.46
CA SER A 768 35.58 -0.17 20.63
C SER A 768 34.99 -0.18 22.03
N PHE A 769 33.69 -0.45 22.15
CA PHE A 769 33.04 -0.60 23.46
C PHE A 769 33.52 -1.85 24.18
N ILE A 770 33.75 -2.92 23.42
CA ILE A 770 34.27 -4.20 23.90
C ILE A 770 35.40 -4.70 22.99
N GLY A 771 36.34 -5.47 23.54
CA GLY A 771 37.51 -5.96 22.81
C GLY A 771 38.66 -4.95 22.66
N ILE A 772 39.87 -5.45 22.44
CA ILE A 772 41.07 -4.63 22.25
C ILE A 772 41.34 -4.46 20.76
N ILE A 773 41.34 -3.23 20.25
CA ILE A 773 41.71 -2.96 18.86
C ILE A 773 43.16 -3.41 18.62
N LYS A 774 43.35 -4.44 17.78
CA LYS A 774 44.67 -4.96 17.40
C LYS A 774 45.28 -4.14 16.28
N SER A 775 44.48 -3.86 15.26
CA SER A 775 44.87 -3.09 14.10
C SER A 775 43.66 -2.35 13.54
N LEU A 776 43.91 -1.12 13.11
CA LEU A 776 42.99 -0.34 12.30
C LEU A 776 43.78 0.10 11.05
N GLU A 777 43.21 -0.10 9.88
CA GLU A 777 43.74 0.40 8.61
C GLU A 777 42.72 1.37 8.01
N ALA A 778 43.18 2.49 7.43
CA ALA A 778 42.33 3.53 6.86
C ALA A 778 42.81 3.89 5.46
N ASN A 779 42.51 3.06 4.45
CA ASN A 779 42.84 3.24 3.01
C ASN A 779 44.11 4.07 2.62
N GLY A 780 45.21 3.98 3.39
CA GLY A 780 46.46 4.72 3.18
C GLY A 780 46.62 6.05 3.94
N LYS A 781 45.60 6.49 4.68
CA LYS A 781 45.59 7.65 5.57
C LYS A 781 46.39 7.40 6.86
N GLN A 782 46.93 8.46 7.44
CA GLN A 782 47.66 8.37 8.71
C GLN A 782 46.71 8.22 9.89
N LEU A 783 47.10 7.36 10.83
CA LEU A 783 46.40 7.12 12.08
C LEU A 783 47.28 7.54 13.25
N SER A 784 46.70 8.23 14.23
CA SER A 784 47.30 8.39 15.56
C SER A 784 46.43 7.72 16.61
N LYS A 785 46.99 7.54 17.81
CA LYS A 785 46.30 6.93 18.94
C LYS A 785 46.11 7.96 20.04
N ASP A 786 44.88 8.11 20.50
CA ASP A 786 44.49 8.98 21.61
C ASP A 786 43.74 8.15 22.66
N GLY A 787 44.46 7.75 23.72
CA GLY A 787 43.94 6.78 24.70
C GLY A 787 43.61 5.42 24.07
N ASN A 788 42.33 5.02 24.16
CA ASN A 788 41.81 3.78 23.58
C ASN A 788 41.21 3.98 22.17
N ALA A 789 41.11 5.21 21.69
CA ALA A 789 40.60 5.54 20.37
C ALA A 789 41.75 5.71 19.35
N TYR A 790 41.44 5.45 18.09
CA TYR A 790 42.27 5.80 16.95
C TYR A 790 41.70 7.05 16.28
N VAL A 791 42.58 7.98 15.91
CA VAL A 791 42.24 9.21 15.20
C VAL A 791 42.71 9.08 13.77
N VAL A 792 41.85 9.39 12.80
CA VAL A 792 42.24 9.53 11.39
C VAL A 792 42.70 10.97 11.17
N GLU A 793 43.97 11.15 10.81
CA GLU A 793 44.63 12.47 10.74
C GLU A 793 44.28 13.26 9.47
N GLU A 794 43.88 12.57 8.39
CA GLU A 794 43.51 13.19 7.12
C GLU A 794 42.11 12.75 6.70
N THR A 795 41.18 13.70 6.73
CA THR A 795 39.74 13.51 6.59
C THR A 795 39.17 14.09 5.29
N SER A 796 39.97 14.08 4.23
CA SER A 796 39.56 14.47 2.89
C SER A 796 39.15 13.25 2.04
N GLY A 797 37.94 13.28 1.50
CA GLY A 797 37.36 12.21 0.67
C GLY A 797 36.96 10.96 1.46
N ASP A 798 36.41 9.97 0.77
CA ASP A 798 35.89 8.75 1.42
C ASP A 798 36.98 7.93 2.11
N ILE A 799 36.67 7.48 3.32
CA ILE A 799 37.55 6.70 4.18
C ILE A 799 36.97 5.31 4.39
N TYR A 800 37.73 4.30 3.97
CA TYR A 800 37.42 2.91 4.23
C TYR A 800 38.32 2.40 5.34
N LEU A 801 37.68 2.06 6.46
CA LEU A 801 38.32 1.54 7.66
C LEU A 801 38.19 0.02 7.70
N THR A 802 39.30 -0.66 7.99
CA THR A 802 39.30 -2.09 8.29
C THR A 802 39.76 -2.28 9.73
N LEU A 803 38.88 -2.81 10.57
CA LEU A 803 39.15 -3.04 11.99
C LEU A 803 39.31 -4.53 12.30
N THR A 804 40.31 -4.81 13.13
CA THR A 804 40.53 -6.13 13.74
C THR A 804 40.61 -5.96 15.25
N CYS A 805 39.71 -6.62 15.97
CA CYS A 805 39.69 -6.65 17.43
C CYS A 805 40.17 -8.01 17.96
N ASP A 806 40.84 -7.98 19.12
CA ASP A 806 40.99 -9.15 19.98
C ASP A 806 39.72 -9.33 20.77
N MET A 807 39.08 -10.48 20.60
CA MET A 807 37.91 -10.87 21.39
C MET A 807 38.35 -11.02 22.84
N SER A 808 37.86 -10.13 23.69
CA SER A 808 37.76 -10.42 25.12
C SER A 808 36.56 -11.35 25.29
N ASP A 809 36.80 -12.59 25.72
CA ASP A 809 35.77 -13.60 25.98
C ASP A 809 34.62 -12.99 26.80
N SER A 810 33.46 -12.77 26.17
CA SER A 810 32.24 -12.29 26.83
C SER A 810 31.54 -13.40 27.62
N GLY A 811 32.11 -14.62 27.60
CA GLY A 811 31.50 -15.81 28.16
C GLY A 811 30.20 -16.14 27.45
N ASP A 812 29.16 -16.37 28.24
CA ASP A 812 27.85 -16.81 27.77
C ASP A 812 26.99 -15.67 27.18
N TYR A 813 27.44 -14.41 27.23
CA TYR A 813 26.59 -13.27 26.88
C TYR A 813 27.05 -12.57 25.59
N GLY A 814 26.08 -12.21 24.75
CA GLY A 814 26.26 -11.19 23.71
C GLY A 814 26.02 -9.80 24.29
N VAL A 815 26.75 -8.80 23.79
CA VAL A 815 26.61 -7.41 24.25
C VAL A 815 26.64 -6.41 23.09
N THR A 816 26.00 -5.27 23.28
CA THR A 816 26.11 -4.06 22.46
C THR A 816 26.39 -2.84 23.35
N GLY A 817 26.75 -1.71 22.76
CA GLY A 817 27.05 -0.46 23.46
C GLY A 817 26.14 0.66 22.99
N ASP A 818 25.58 1.41 23.93
CA ASP A 818 24.80 2.60 23.61
C ASP A 818 25.72 3.69 23.05
N LEU A 819 25.43 4.14 21.82
CA LEU A 819 26.27 5.06 21.06
C LEU A 819 26.38 6.45 21.71
N GLU A 820 25.51 6.80 22.65
CA GLU A 820 25.52 8.09 23.35
C GLU A 820 26.32 8.02 24.65
N THR A 821 25.89 7.15 25.55
CA THR A 821 26.36 7.00 26.93
C THR A 821 27.59 6.10 27.03
N GLY A 822 27.74 5.16 26.11
CA GLY A 822 28.76 4.12 26.12
C GLY A 822 28.55 3.03 27.17
N GLU A 823 27.35 2.94 27.74
CA GLU A 823 26.88 1.86 28.60
C GLU A 823 26.65 0.57 27.78
N LEU A 824 26.75 -0.60 28.42
CA LEU A 824 26.59 -1.88 27.75
C LEU A 824 25.19 -2.48 28.00
N PHE A 825 24.64 -3.11 26.96
CA PHE A 825 23.39 -3.83 26.98
C PHE A 825 23.60 -5.28 26.55
N LEU A 826 22.91 -6.22 27.18
CA LEU A 826 22.97 -7.63 26.80
C LEU A 826 22.07 -7.90 25.60
N THR A 827 22.57 -8.64 24.60
CA THR A 827 21.84 -8.93 23.36
C THR A 827 21.46 -10.39 23.19
N SER A 828 22.14 -11.30 23.91
CA SER A 828 21.86 -12.73 23.86
C SER A 828 22.41 -13.46 25.09
N TYR A 829 21.91 -14.67 25.32
CA TYR A 829 22.48 -15.64 26.27
C TYR A 829 22.66 -17.00 25.60
N MET A 830 23.90 -17.44 25.50
CA MET A 830 24.34 -18.67 24.85
C MET A 830 24.77 -19.76 25.84
N GLY A 831 24.74 -19.49 27.14
CA GLY A 831 25.13 -20.43 28.19
C GLY A 831 24.08 -21.52 28.43
N ASP A 832 24.53 -22.72 28.80
CA ASP A 832 23.67 -23.88 29.06
C ASP A 832 23.37 -24.11 30.56
N SER A 833 23.77 -23.15 31.40
CA SER A 833 23.57 -23.21 32.85
C SER A 833 22.08 -23.14 33.20
N PRO A 834 21.57 -24.01 34.09
CA PRO A 834 20.20 -23.88 34.61
C PRO A 834 20.05 -22.67 35.54
N ASP A 835 21.16 -22.11 36.03
CA ASP A 835 21.22 -20.90 36.85
C ASP A 835 21.82 -19.77 36.01
N MET A 836 20.97 -18.91 35.46
CA MET A 836 21.35 -17.76 34.65
C MET A 836 21.66 -16.57 35.56
N VAL A 837 22.92 -16.15 35.61
CA VAL A 837 23.37 -15.02 36.43
C VAL A 837 23.74 -13.86 35.52
N ILE A 838 22.92 -12.80 35.55
CA ILE A 838 23.14 -11.61 34.76
C ILE A 838 24.36 -10.85 35.33
N PRO A 839 25.39 -10.55 34.52
CA PRO A 839 26.55 -9.80 34.99
C PRO A 839 26.19 -8.32 35.20
N GLY A 840 26.60 -7.74 36.33
CA GLY A 840 26.45 -6.30 36.58
C GLY A 840 27.54 -5.44 35.93
N GLU A 841 28.65 -6.07 35.53
CA GLU A 841 29.77 -5.43 34.85
C GLU A 841 30.40 -6.43 33.87
N MET A 842 30.72 -5.98 32.66
CA MET A 842 31.55 -6.71 31.70
C MET A 842 32.60 -5.76 31.13
N PHE A 843 33.83 -6.23 30.95
CA PHE A 843 34.92 -5.45 30.33
C PHE A 843 35.24 -4.10 31.01
N GLY A 844 35.02 -3.98 32.32
CA GLY A 844 35.24 -2.72 33.03
C GLY A 844 34.11 -1.69 32.86
N LYS A 845 32.99 -2.09 32.24
CA LYS A 845 31.82 -1.27 31.98
C LYS A 845 30.59 -1.89 32.63
N THR A 846 29.74 -1.04 33.21
CA THR A 846 28.47 -1.44 33.80
C THR A 846 27.52 -1.96 32.72
N ILE A 847 26.80 -3.03 33.04
CA ILE A 847 25.67 -3.51 32.25
C ILE A 847 24.44 -2.77 32.72
N SER A 848 23.83 -1.97 31.84
CA SER A 848 22.69 -1.12 32.18
C SER A 848 21.34 -1.76 31.89
N GLY A 849 21.30 -2.82 31.06
CA GLY A 849 20.07 -3.53 30.75
C GLY A 849 20.21 -4.54 29.60
N PHE A 850 19.12 -4.71 28.86
CA PHE A 850 18.96 -5.69 27.79
C PHE A 850 18.50 -5.00 26.51
N SER A 851 18.92 -5.50 25.34
CA SER A 851 18.33 -5.11 24.07
C SER A 851 16.96 -5.76 23.88
N GLU A 852 16.13 -5.21 23.00
CA GLU A 852 14.82 -5.78 22.67
C GLU A 852 14.89 -7.22 22.14
N SER A 853 15.94 -7.52 21.38
CA SER A 853 16.19 -8.86 20.84
C SER A 853 16.65 -9.90 21.87
N PHE A 854 16.98 -9.50 23.10
CA PHE A 854 17.56 -10.39 24.12
C PHE A 854 16.67 -11.61 24.38
N SER A 855 15.36 -11.41 24.57
CA SER A 855 14.40 -12.47 24.89
C SER A 855 14.37 -13.57 23.82
N SER A 856 14.39 -13.18 22.55
CA SER A 856 14.42 -14.10 21.40
C SER A 856 15.76 -14.83 21.22
N ASN A 857 16.84 -14.32 21.85
CA ASN A 857 18.20 -14.80 21.68
C ASN A 857 18.75 -15.57 22.91
N ILE A 858 17.86 -16.23 23.65
CA ILE A 858 18.20 -17.15 24.75
C ILE A 858 18.25 -18.58 24.19
N THR A 859 19.45 -19.12 23.95
CA THR A 859 19.66 -20.39 23.21
C THR A 859 19.06 -21.62 23.90
N TYR A 860 19.14 -21.70 25.24
CA TYR A 860 18.70 -22.85 26.03
C TYR A 860 17.60 -22.47 27.02
N SER A 861 16.60 -21.71 26.55
CA SER A 861 15.49 -21.20 27.37
C SER A 861 14.74 -22.31 28.11
N ASP A 862 14.69 -23.53 27.55
CA ASP A 862 14.08 -24.73 28.13
C ASP A 862 14.82 -25.32 29.34
N LYS A 863 16.05 -24.89 29.59
CA LYS A 863 16.87 -25.37 30.72
C LYS A 863 16.99 -24.37 31.87
N ILE A 864 16.65 -23.11 31.65
CA ILE A 864 16.85 -22.05 32.65
C ILE A 864 15.81 -22.22 33.75
N THR A 865 16.27 -22.63 34.92
CA THR A 865 15.43 -22.83 36.12
C THR A 865 15.54 -21.67 37.10
N SER A 866 16.62 -20.89 37.05
CA SER A 866 16.74 -19.69 37.87
C SER A 866 17.40 -18.53 37.12
N VAL A 867 16.95 -17.30 37.42
CA VAL A 867 17.51 -16.05 36.92
C VAL A 867 17.90 -15.14 38.10
N THR A 868 19.13 -14.63 38.11
CA THR A 868 19.61 -13.64 39.08
C THR A 868 19.99 -12.35 38.38
N ILE A 869 19.36 -11.24 38.77
CA ILE A 869 19.51 -9.91 38.15
C ILE A 869 20.15 -8.94 39.14
N PRO A 870 21.30 -8.34 38.80
CA PRO A 870 22.06 -7.51 39.72
C PRO A 870 21.48 -6.08 39.80
N GLY A 871 21.69 -5.41 40.93
CA GLY A 871 21.13 -4.08 41.21
C GLY A 871 21.63 -2.92 40.33
N GLN A 872 22.63 -3.18 39.48
CA GLN A 872 23.12 -2.24 38.48
C GLN A 872 22.09 -2.01 37.37
N ILE A 873 21.23 -2.99 37.09
CA ILE A 873 20.18 -2.88 36.07
C ILE A 873 18.98 -2.16 36.69
N LYS A 874 18.78 -0.89 36.32
CA LYS A 874 17.73 -0.05 36.93
C LYS A 874 16.31 -0.44 36.52
N SER A 875 16.14 -0.87 35.27
CA SER A 875 14.88 -1.32 34.71
C SER A 875 15.07 -2.63 33.97
N ILE A 876 14.17 -3.58 34.19
CA ILE A 876 14.06 -4.79 33.36
C ILE A 876 13.03 -4.49 32.29
N SER A 877 13.47 -4.38 31.03
CA SER A 877 12.68 -3.91 29.90
C SER A 877 11.57 -4.88 29.47
N LEU A 878 10.64 -4.36 28.67
CA LEU A 878 9.47 -5.06 28.14
C LEU A 878 9.81 -6.49 27.67
N GLY A 879 9.16 -7.48 28.27
CA GLY A 879 9.22 -8.87 27.81
C GLY A 879 10.57 -9.60 27.97
N THR A 880 11.56 -9.03 28.66
CA THR A 880 12.95 -9.55 28.70
C THR A 880 13.06 -11.06 28.98
N PHE A 881 12.30 -11.58 29.94
CA PHE A 881 12.29 -12.99 30.36
C PHE A 881 10.90 -13.64 30.17
N THR A 882 10.14 -13.19 29.18
CA THR A 882 8.84 -13.81 28.85
C THR A 882 9.01 -15.24 28.36
N GLY A 883 8.08 -16.12 28.75
CA GLY A 883 7.92 -17.42 28.13
C GLY A 883 9.00 -18.44 28.47
N LEU A 884 9.79 -18.25 29.53
CA LEU A 884 10.80 -19.23 29.97
C LEU A 884 10.11 -20.46 30.59
N PRO A 885 10.08 -21.61 29.91
CA PRO A 885 9.14 -22.70 30.25
C PRO A 885 9.57 -23.49 31.47
N ALA A 886 10.85 -23.45 31.86
CA ALA A 886 11.41 -24.16 33.01
C ALA A 886 11.77 -23.24 34.19
N LEU A 887 11.51 -21.92 34.09
CA LEU A 887 11.92 -20.95 35.10
C LEU A 887 11.16 -21.17 36.41
N GLU A 888 11.84 -21.61 37.46
CA GLU A 888 11.26 -21.87 38.78
C GLU A 888 11.50 -20.71 39.75
N LYS A 889 12.60 -19.96 39.57
CA LYS A 889 13.08 -18.96 40.53
C LYS A 889 13.63 -17.69 39.89
N VAL A 890 13.26 -16.53 40.43
CA VAL A 890 13.81 -15.21 40.06
C VAL A 890 14.35 -14.50 41.31
N VAL A 891 15.57 -13.99 41.21
CA VAL A 891 16.20 -13.15 42.23
C VAL A 891 16.55 -11.80 41.60
N VAL A 892 15.86 -10.74 42.02
CA VAL A 892 16.17 -9.37 41.63
C VAL A 892 16.86 -8.69 42.82
N GLU A 893 18.10 -8.26 42.62
CA GLU A 893 18.92 -7.64 43.67
C GLU A 893 18.56 -6.17 43.93
N ASP A 894 18.96 -5.67 45.10
CA ASP A 894 18.68 -4.29 45.51
C ASP A 894 19.40 -3.29 44.60
N GLY A 895 18.66 -2.33 44.07
CA GLY A 895 19.10 -1.36 43.09
C GLY A 895 18.23 -1.32 41.82
N VAL A 896 17.49 -2.40 41.52
CA VAL A 896 16.48 -2.43 40.46
C VAL A 896 15.24 -1.66 40.91
N GLU A 897 14.81 -0.69 40.10
CA GLU A 897 13.72 0.24 40.42
C GLU A 897 12.43 -0.11 39.67
N LYS A 898 12.52 -0.74 38.49
CA LYS A 898 11.35 -1.01 37.64
C LYS A 898 11.38 -2.39 37.00
N LEU A 899 10.21 -3.04 36.99
CA LEU A 899 9.90 -4.11 36.05
C LEU A 899 8.95 -3.55 35.00
N GLU A 900 9.32 -3.58 33.73
CA GLU A 900 8.43 -3.13 32.66
C GLU A 900 7.42 -4.21 32.28
N GLY A 901 6.57 -3.89 31.29
CA GLY A 901 5.49 -4.77 30.90
C GLY A 901 5.98 -6.17 30.52
N GLY A 902 5.26 -7.21 30.90
CA GLY A 902 5.58 -8.58 30.51
C GLY A 902 6.94 -9.14 30.97
N ALA A 903 7.73 -8.44 31.82
CA ALA A 903 9.13 -8.80 32.09
C ALA A 903 9.40 -10.29 32.39
N PHE A 904 8.49 -10.97 33.09
CA PHE A 904 8.51 -12.41 33.41
C PHE A 904 7.19 -13.10 33.07
N SER A 905 6.45 -12.59 32.08
CA SER A 905 5.16 -13.18 31.71
C SER A 905 5.31 -14.59 31.13
N GLU A 906 4.26 -15.40 31.22
CA GLU A 906 4.19 -16.75 30.65
C GLU A 906 5.30 -17.70 31.14
N CYS A 907 5.77 -17.55 32.38
CA CYS A 907 6.67 -18.50 33.04
C CYS A 907 5.85 -19.49 33.89
N PRO A 908 5.34 -20.61 33.34
CA PRO A 908 4.37 -21.46 34.03
C PRO A 908 4.92 -22.13 35.28
N GLU A 909 6.22 -22.37 35.33
CA GLU A 909 6.90 -23.07 36.42
C GLU A 909 7.40 -22.15 37.55
N LEU A 910 7.22 -20.83 37.41
CA LEU A 910 7.78 -19.85 38.35
C LEU A 910 7.08 -19.95 39.71
N THR A 911 7.84 -20.25 40.77
CA THR A 911 7.32 -20.45 42.13
C THR A 911 7.92 -19.50 43.17
N ASP A 912 9.18 -19.09 43.00
CA ASP A 912 9.94 -18.30 43.97
C ASP A 912 10.44 -17.00 43.32
N VAL A 913 9.87 -15.86 43.71
CA VAL A 913 10.27 -14.53 43.22
C VAL A 913 10.71 -13.69 44.40
N LYS A 914 11.97 -13.25 44.37
CA LYS A 914 12.52 -12.29 45.33
C LYS A 914 12.68 -10.93 44.64
N LEU A 915 11.78 -10.00 44.98
CA LEU A 915 11.87 -8.60 44.55
C LEU A 915 12.71 -7.78 45.55
N PRO A 916 13.36 -6.68 45.12
CA PRO A 916 14.18 -5.86 45.99
C PRO A 916 13.36 -4.80 46.73
N ASP A 917 13.92 -4.27 47.81
CA ASP A 917 13.33 -3.15 48.54
C ASP A 917 13.33 -1.85 47.73
N SER A 918 14.23 -1.71 46.76
CA SER A 918 14.31 -0.57 45.82
C SER A 918 13.25 -0.54 44.73
N LEU A 919 12.43 -1.58 44.57
CA LEU A 919 11.47 -1.66 43.46
C LEU A 919 10.34 -0.63 43.64
N GLU A 920 10.16 0.24 42.66
CA GLU A 920 9.15 1.32 42.66
C GLU A 920 7.91 0.96 41.82
N SER A 921 8.06 0.21 40.72
CA SER A 921 6.93 -0.13 39.85
C SER A 921 7.02 -1.53 39.23
N ILE A 922 5.85 -2.17 39.11
CA ILE A 922 5.65 -3.41 38.34
C ILE A 922 4.74 -3.10 37.16
N GLY A 923 5.22 -3.30 35.94
CA GLY A 923 4.52 -2.98 34.70
C GLY A 923 3.39 -3.95 34.37
N GLY A 924 2.61 -3.60 33.34
CA GLY A 924 1.47 -4.42 32.94
C GLY A 924 1.87 -5.82 32.47
N TYR A 925 1.12 -6.86 32.82
CA TYR A 925 1.48 -8.26 32.56
C TYR A 925 2.84 -8.76 33.09
N ALA A 926 3.57 -8.01 33.94
CA ALA A 926 4.94 -8.35 34.32
C ALA A 926 5.15 -9.80 34.82
N PHE A 927 4.16 -10.38 35.51
CA PHE A 927 4.10 -11.79 35.94
C PHE A 927 2.83 -12.50 35.43
N GLY A 928 2.22 -11.99 34.36
CA GLY A 928 1.00 -12.58 33.78
C GLY A 928 1.23 -14.04 33.39
N ASN A 929 0.26 -14.92 33.65
CA ASN A 929 0.30 -16.36 33.40
C ASN A 929 1.40 -17.14 34.15
N CYS A 930 1.99 -16.60 35.23
CA CYS A 930 2.87 -17.36 36.13
C CYS A 930 2.07 -18.27 37.07
N LYS A 931 1.51 -19.36 36.51
CA LYS A 931 0.47 -20.20 37.14
C LYS A 931 0.90 -20.82 38.47
N ARG A 932 2.18 -21.15 38.64
CA ARG A 932 2.69 -21.79 39.87
C ARG A 932 3.16 -20.80 40.95
N LEU A 933 3.16 -19.49 40.68
CA LEU A 933 3.61 -18.47 41.63
C LEU A 933 2.68 -18.46 42.84
N LYS A 934 3.24 -18.76 44.02
CA LYS A 934 2.42 -18.98 45.23
C LYS A 934 2.40 -17.79 46.18
N ASN A 935 3.55 -17.18 46.39
CA ASN A 935 3.74 -16.03 47.25
C ASN A 935 4.68 -15.05 46.55
N ILE A 936 4.54 -13.78 46.87
CA ILE A 936 5.45 -12.74 46.44
C ILE A 936 5.64 -11.74 47.57
N ASP A 937 6.89 -11.33 47.78
CA ASP A 937 7.24 -10.21 48.65
C ASP A 937 7.47 -8.99 47.76
N PHE A 938 6.68 -7.95 47.95
CA PHE A 938 6.67 -6.75 47.10
C PHE A 938 7.74 -5.72 47.47
N GLY A 939 8.50 -5.95 48.54
CA GLY A 939 9.45 -4.96 49.07
C GLY A 939 8.75 -3.79 49.76
N ASN A 940 9.51 -2.77 50.16
CA ASN A 940 9.00 -1.63 50.94
C ASN A 940 8.83 -0.32 50.17
N SER A 941 9.32 -0.22 48.92
CA SER A 941 9.28 1.02 48.12
C SER A 941 8.30 0.99 46.94
N LEU A 942 7.56 -0.11 46.75
CA LEU A 942 6.65 -0.28 45.61
C LEU A 942 5.54 0.78 45.63
N VAL A 943 5.41 1.55 44.56
CA VAL A 943 4.43 2.62 44.39
C VAL A 943 3.27 2.20 43.49
N GLU A 944 3.55 1.46 42.42
CA GLU A 944 2.56 1.15 41.37
C GLU A 944 2.60 -0.31 40.91
N ILE A 945 1.41 -0.88 40.70
CA ILE A 945 1.19 -2.20 40.10
C ILE A 945 0.34 -2.02 38.85
N GLY A 946 0.92 -2.32 37.69
CA GLY A 946 0.36 -2.09 36.37
C GLY A 946 -0.75 -3.06 35.96
N GLU A 947 -1.36 -2.75 34.82
CA GLU A 947 -2.51 -3.49 34.29
C GLU A 947 -2.19 -4.97 34.11
N ARG A 948 -3.03 -5.87 34.65
CA ARG A 948 -2.85 -7.32 34.53
C ARG A 948 -1.49 -7.86 35.01
N ALA A 949 -0.76 -7.12 35.87
CA ALA A 949 0.59 -7.48 36.32
C ALA A 949 0.73 -8.94 36.84
N PHE A 950 -0.27 -9.47 37.54
CA PHE A 950 -0.33 -10.85 38.06
C PHE A 950 -1.52 -11.63 37.48
N TYR A 951 -1.99 -11.25 36.30
CA TYR A 951 -3.14 -11.89 35.65
C TYR A 951 -2.90 -13.39 35.51
N LYS A 952 -3.85 -14.22 35.94
CA LYS A 952 -3.75 -15.70 35.88
C LYS A 952 -2.56 -16.31 36.66
N CYS A 953 -2.07 -15.65 37.71
CA CYS A 953 -1.24 -16.29 38.74
C CYS A 953 -2.09 -17.19 39.64
N MET A 954 -2.54 -18.33 39.13
CA MET A 954 -3.58 -19.17 39.73
C MET A 954 -3.22 -19.73 41.11
N ASN A 955 -1.94 -19.89 41.47
CA ASN A 955 -1.55 -20.35 42.81
C ASN A 955 -1.26 -19.22 43.81
N LEU A 956 -1.32 -17.96 43.38
CA LEU A 956 -1.09 -16.81 44.25
C LEU A 956 -2.28 -16.66 45.17
N CYS A 957 -2.08 -16.95 46.46
CA CYS A 957 -3.17 -17.16 47.41
C CYS A 957 -3.16 -16.26 48.65
N ASP A 958 -2.04 -15.58 48.90
CA ASP A 958 -1.91 -14.60 49.98
C ASP A 958 -1.01 -13.45 49.50
N ILE A 959 -1.50 -12.22 49.62
CA ILE A 959 -0.75 -11.00 49.28
C ILE A 959 -0.92 -9.92 50.35
N ILE A 960 0.19 -9.29 50.67
CA ILE A 960 0.25 -8.11 51.55
C ILE A 960 0.95 -7.04 50.74
N LEU A 961 0.21 -5.99 50.37
CA LEU A 961 0.78 -4.84 49.68
C LEU A 961 1.35 -3.85 50.72
N PRO A 962 2.58 -3.35 50.53
CA PRO A 962 3.24 -2.47 51.48
C PRO A 962 2.55 -1.10 51.56
N ASP A 963 2.81 -0.36 52.63
CA ASP A 963 2.26 0.99 52.83
C ASP A 963 2.68 1.98 51.74
N SER A 964 3.73 1.70 50.96
CA SER A 964 4.20 2.55 49.85
C SER A 964 3.30 2.53 48.63
N VAL A 965 2.46 1.50 48.44
CA VAL A 965 1.64 1.35 47.22
C VAL A 965 0.58 2.43 47.17
N LYS A 966 0.53 3.13 46.04
CA LYS A 966 -0.45 4.19 45.75
C LYS A 966 -1.47 3.77 44.72
N LYS A 967 -1.04 3.11 43.64
CA LYS A 967 -1.89 2.79 42.48
C LYS A 967 -1.85 1.31 42.14
N ILE A 968 -3.04 0.75 41.90
CA ILE A 968 -3.24 -0.64 41.47
C ILE A 968 -4.16 -0.61 40.24
N CYS A 969 -3.62 -0.94 39.09
CA CYS A 969 -4.28 -0.79 37.80
C CYS A 969 -5.24 -1.94 37.44
N ASP A 970 -5.95 -1.79 36.32
CA ASP A 970 -7.01 -2.68 35.86
C ASP A 970 -6.55 -4.15 35.85
N ARG A 971 -7.39 -5.02 36.44
CA ARG A 971 -7.18 -6.49 36.46
C ARG A 971 -5.84 -6.97 37.02
N ALA A 972 -5.11 -6.16 37.78
CA ALA A 972 -3.76 -6.48 38.27
C ALA A 972 -3.63 -7.88 38.90
N PHE A 973 -4.63 -8.34 39.66
CA PHE A 973 -4.67 -9.68 40.28
C PHE A 973 -5.90 -10.50 39.88
N SER A 974 -6.44 -10.25 38.67
CA SER A 974 -7.53 -11.06 38.14
C SER A 974 -7.04 -12.49 37.86
N HIS A 975 -7.88 -13.48 38.16
CA HIS A 975 -7.53 -14.92 38.10
C HIS A 975 -6.43 -15.40 39.07
N CYS A 976 -6.23 -14.74 40.20
CA CYS A 976 -5.44 -15.28 41.30
C CYS A 976 -6.31 -16.06 42.29
N SER A 977 -5.77 -17.07 43.00
CA SER A 977 -6.49 -17.81 44.07
C SER A 977 -6.53 -17.05 45.40
N LEU A 978 -6.70 -15.74 45.35
CA LEU A 978 -6.72 -14.87 46.53
C LEU A 978 -8.04 -15.05 47.29
N LYS A 979 -7.94 -15.21 48.60
CA LYS A 979 -9.09 -15.18 49.54
C LYS A 979 -9.36 -13.79 50.09
N SER A 980 -8.28 -13.05 50.22
CA SER A 980 -8.23 -11.75 50.81
C SER A 980 -6.98 -11.04 50.33
N VAL A 981 -7.04 -9.72 50.31
CA VAL A 981 -5.86 -8.87 50.13
C VAL A 981 -5.70 -8.00 51.37
N THR A 982 -4.47 -7.78 51.80
CA THR A 982 -4.12 -6.74 52.77
C THR A 982 -3.50 -5.56 52.04
N LEU A 983 -4.17 -4.41 52.07
CA LEU A 983 -3.77 -3.19 51.38
C LEU A 983 -3.06 -2.22 52.35
N GLY A 984 -1.97 -1.62 51.88
CA GLY A 984 -1.19 -0.64 52.63
C GLY A 984 -1.95 0.67 52.89
N ARG A 985 -1.40 1.49 53.80
CA ARG A 985 -2.07 2.71 54.28
C ARG A 985 -2.18 3.82 53.24
N ASN A 986 -1.31 3.86 52.23
CA ASN A 986 -1.28 4.97 51.27
C ASN A 986 -1.88 4.64 49.89
N VAL A 987 -2.76 3.62 49.80
CA VAL A 987 -3.44 3.31 48.54
C VAL A 987 -4.44 4.41 48.16
N GLU A 988 -4.13 5.12 47.08
CA GLU A 988 -4.88 6.27 46.57
C GLU A 988 -5.85 5.87 45.45
N GLU A 989 -5.52 4.82 44.67
CA GLU A 989 -6.30 4.41 43.49
C GLU A 989 -6.29 2.89 43.30
N ILE A 990 -7.47 2.33 43.00
CA ILE A 990 -7.66 0.93 42.60
C ILE A 990 -8.63 0.91 41.42
N GLU A 991 -8.14 0.50 40.25
CA GLU A 991 -8.88 0.47 38.99
C GLU A 991 -9.80 -0.77 38.89
N GLU A 992 -10.48 -0.95 37.75
CA GLU A 992 -11.51 -1.97 37.56
C GLU A 992 -10.96 -3.40 37.68
N ASN A 993 -11.77 -4.29 38.26
CA ASN A 993 -11.48 -5.72 38.42
C ASN A 993 -10.09 -6.13 38.98
N ALA A 994 -9.39 -5.21 39.66
CA ALA A 994 -8.04 -5.42 40.19
C ALA A 994 -7.94 -6.63 41.14
N PHE A 995 -8.97 -6.90 41.96
CA PHE A 995 -9.06 -8.00 42.91
C PHE A 995 -10.44 -8.66 42.86
N ALA A 996 -10.57 -9.86 43.42
CA ALA A 996 -11.86 -10.54 43.62
C ALA A 996 -12.62 -10.91 42.34
N PHE A 997 -11.98 -10.84 41.16
CA PHE A 997 -12.61 -11.20 39.90
C PHE A 997 -11.79 -12.22 39.11
N THR A 998 -12.51 -13.05 38.36
CA THR A 998 -11.99 -13.95 37.34
C THR A 998 -12.74 -13.65 36.04
N GLU A 999 -12.04 -13.40 34.94
CA GLU A 999 -12.64 -13.11 33.65
C GLU A 999 -12.93 -14.36 32.84
N MET A 1000 -13.97 -14.34 32.01
CA MET A 1000 -14.14 -15.36 30.99
C MET A 1000 -14.50 -14.70 29.67
N TYR A 1001 -13.65 -14.89 28.67
CA TYR A 1001 -13.76 -14.31 27.33
C TYR A 1001 -15.02 -14.75 26.57
N GLU A 1002 -15.77 -15.72 27.09
CA GLU A 1002 -16.75 -16.49 26.33
C GLU A 1002 -18.21 -16.12 26.62
N LEU A 1003 -18.47 -15.31 27.65
CA LEU A 1003 -19.79 -14.79 28.06
C LEU A 1003 -19.76 -13.26 28.12
N GLU A 1004 -19.77 -12.61 26.94
CA GLU A 1004 -19.90 -11.14 26.81
C GLU A 1004 -18.89 -10.34 27.68
N SER A 1005 -17.71 -10.88 27.97
CA SER A 1005 -16.71 -10.27 28.85
C SER A 1005 -17.21 -9.97 30.28
N ARG A 1006 -18.09 -10.80 30.85
CA ARG A 1006 -18.55 -10.61 32.25
C ARG A 1006 -17.58 -11.22 33.25
N ALA A 1007 -16.94 -10.38 34.07
CA ALA A 1007 -16.12 -10.82 35.19
C ALA A 1007 -16.97 -11.52 36.27
N ILE A 1008 -16.52 -12.70 36.72
CA ILE A 1008 -17.14 -13.45 37.82
C ILE A 1008 -16.47 -13.04 39.13
N MET A 1009 -17.27 -12.59 40.09
CA MET A 1009 -16.79 -12.23 41.42
C MET A 1009 -16.50 -13.47 42.28
N VAL A 1010 -15.35 -13.49 42.95
CA VAL A 1010 -14.97 -14.52 43.93
C VAL A 1010 -15.86 -14.39 45.17
N PRO A 1011 -16.60 -15.43 45.56
CA PRO A 1011 -17.44 -15.40 46.76
C PRO A 1011 -16.64 -15.14 48.03
N ASP A 1012 -17.25 -14.40 48.97
CA ASP A 1012 -16.70 -14.13 50.31
C ASP A 1012 -15.31 -13.48 50.36
N PHE A 1013 -14.86 -12.86 49.26
CA PHE A 1013 -13.58 -12.18 49.19
C PHE A 1013 -13.48 -11.02 50.19
N VAL A 1014 -12.34 -10.93 50.88
CA VAL A 1014 -12.12 -9.93 51.95
C VAL A 1014 -11.07 -8.90 51.56
N ILE A 1015 -11.45 -7.62 51.59
CA ILE A 1015 -10.52 -6.48 51.54
C ILE A 1015 -10.15 -6.10 52.97
N ASN A 1016 -8.90 -6.32 53.37
CA ASN A 1016 -8.34 -5.77 54.60
C ASN A 1016 -7.62 -4.47 54.26
N GLY A 1017 -8.12 -3.33 54.74
CA GLY A 1017 -7.55 -2.02 54.42
C GLY A 1017 -7.95 -0.96 55.44
N TYR A 1018 -7.87 0.30 55.07
CA TYR A 1018 -8.17 1.43 55.95
C TYR A 1018 -9.36 2.21 55.39
N SER A 1019 -10.28 2.62 56.27
CA SER A 1019 -11.57 3.21 55.85
C SER A 1019 -11.44 4.53 55.08
N ASP A 1020 -10.30 5.22 55.21
CA ASP A 1020 -9.99 6.50 54.57
C ASP A 1020 -9.19 6.38 53.26
N THR A 1021 -9.01 5.16 52.73
CA THR A 1021 -8.25 4.90 51.49
C THR A 1021 -9.15 4.37 50.37
N ALA A 1022 -8.60 4.22 49.16
CA ALA A 1022 -9.35 3.65 48.04
C ALA A 1022 -9.81 2.20 48.28
N ALA A 1023 -9.23 1.50 49.26
CA ALA A 1023 -9.65 0.16 49.67
C ALA A 1023 -11.13 0.09 50.04
N LYS A 1024 -11.63 1.07 50.81
CA LYS A 1024 -13.04 1.11 51.23
C LYS A 1024 -13.97 1.38 50.05
N SER A 1025 -13.61 2.37 49.22
CA SER A 1025 -14.36 2.72 48.02
C SER A 1025 -14.47 1.56 47.05
N TYR A 1026 -13.38 0.81 46.85
CA TYR A 1026 -13.34 -0.38 46.02
C TYR A 1026 -14.25 -1.49 46.56
N ALA A 1027 -14.15 -1.79 47.87
CA ALA A 1027 -14.99 -2.78 48.51
C ALA A 1027 -16.49 -2.43 48.40
N ASP A 1028 -16.85 -1.16 48.59
CA ASP A 1028 -18.23 -0.69 48.45
C ASP A 1028 -18.75 -0.77 47.02
N LYS A 1029 -17.91 -0.40 46.04
CA LYS A 1029 -18.26 -0.43 44.60
C LYS A 1029 -18.71 -1.83 44.17
N TYR A 1030 -18.05 -2.87 44.65
CA TYR A 1030 -18.32 -4.26 44.25
C TYR A 1030 -19.05 -5.10 45.32
N GLY A 1031 -19.43 -4.51 46.45
CA GLY A 1031 -20.13 -5.21 47.53
C GLY A 1031 -19.29 -6.27 48.25
N LEU A 1032 -17.98 -6.07 48.32
CA LEU A 1032 -17.02 -6.98 48.95
C LEU A 1032 -17.01 -6.82 50.48
N LYS A 1033 -16.59 -7.87 51.20
CA LYS A 1033 -16.42 -7.80 52.65
C LYS A 1033 -15.20 -6.93 52.97
N PHE A 1034 -15.38 -5.89 53.76
CA PHE A 1034 -14.31 -4.99 54.19
C PHE A 1034 -13.96 -5.16 55.67
N VAL A 1035 -12.67 -5.21 56.00
CA VAL A 1035 -12.14 -5.21 57.37
C VAL A 1035 -11.25 -3.98 57.53
N ASP A 1036 -11.62 -3.11 58.46
CA ASP A 1036 -10.87 -1.91 58.79
C ASP A 1036 -9.73 -2.22 59.76
N LEU A 1037 -8.51 -2.13 59.25
CA LEU A 1037 -7.27 -2.38 60.00
C LEU A 1037 -6.97 -1.34 61.08
N GLU A 1038 -7.67 -0.19 61.12
CA GLU A 1038 -7.58 0.72 62.27
C GLU A 1038 -8.25 0.14 63.53
N THR A 1039 -9.28 -0.70 63.34
CA THR A 1039 -10.20 -1.09 64.41
C THR A 1039 -10.22 -2.59 64.67
N GLN A 1040 -9.76 -3.40 63.70
CA GLN A 1040 -9.84 -4.85 63.71
C GLN A 1040 -8.51 -5.46 63.22
N GLU A 1041 -8.19 -6.65 63.72
CA GLU A 1041 -7.08 -7.45 63.16
C GLU A 1041 -7.45 -7.94 61.75
N ARG A 1042 -6.44 -8.09 60.88
CA ARG A 1042 -6.64 -8.62 59.52
C ARG A 1042 -7.28 -10.00 59.55
N VAL A 1043 -8.15 -10.28 58.58
CA VAL A 1043 -8.92 -11.52 58.47
C VAL A 1043 -8.65 -12.19 57.12
N ALA A 1044 -8.35 -13.50 57.14
CA ALA A 1044 -8.10 -14.33 55.95
C ALA A 1044 -9.20 -15.38 55.69
N THR A 1045 -10.45 -15.09 56.09
CA THR A 1045 -11.53 -16.10 56.24
C THR A 1045 -12.33 -16.43 54.97
N GLY A 1046 -11.91 -16.02 53.78
CA GLY A 1046 -12.53 -16.49 52.53
C GLY A 1046 -12.15 -17.95 52.23
N GLU A 1047 -13.00 -18.71 51.53
CA GLU A 1047 -12.60 -20.01 50.97
C GLU A 1047 -11.66 -19.81 49.76
N LEU A 1048 -10.74 -20.75 49.50
CA LEU A 1048 -9.88 -20.65 48.32
C LEU A 1048 -10.81 -20.78 47.12
N PHE A 1049 -10.76 -19.84 46.19
CA PHE A 1049 -11.46 -20.02 44.94
C PHE A 1049 -10.79 -21.15 44.16
N ASP A 1050 -11.48 -22.28 44.03
CA ASP A 1050 -10.95 -23.45 43.33
C ASP A 1050 -11.15 -23.29 41.82
N TYR A 1051 -10.09 -22.91 41.08
CA TYR A 1051 -10.15 -22.85 39.62
C TYR A 1051 -10.42 -24.21 38.96
N GLY A 1052 -10.26 -25.32 39.69
CA GLY A 1052 -10.66 -26.65 39.23
C GLY A 1052 -12.16 -26.79 38.99
N ILE A 1053 -13.00 -25.89 39.55
CA ILE A 1053 -14.42 -25.83 39.24
C ILE A 1053 -14.69 -25.33 37.82
N PHE A 1054 -13.71 -24.76 37.12
CA PHE A 1054 -13.86 -24.32 35.72
C PHE A 1054 -13.45 -25.44 34.74
N MET A 1055 -14.12 -26.60 34.85
CA MET A 1055 -13.92 -27.72 33.95
C MET A 1055 -14.97 -27.71 32.84
N LYS A 1056 -14.53 -27.55 31.58
CA LYS A 1056 -15.43 -27.53 30.42
C LYS A 1056 -16.29 -28.79 30.36
N GLY A 1057 -17.61 -28.59 30.39
CA GLY A 1057 -18.62 -29.64 30.39
C GLY A 1057 -19.03 -30.17 31.77
N ASP A 1058 -18.40 -29.76 32.86
CA ASP A 1058 -18.82 -30.10 34.24
C ASP A 1058 -19.78 -29.02 34.75
N VAL A 1059 -21.03 -29.07 34.29
CA VAL A 1059 -22.04 -28.03 34.58
C VAL A 1059 -22.59 -28.16 35.99
N ASN A 1060 -22.54 -29.35 36.58
CA ASN A 1060 -23.04 -29.61 37.92
C ASN A 1060 -21.98 -29.35 39.02
N LEU A 1061 -20.72 -29.10 38.64
CA LEU A 1061 -19.58 -28.80 39.51
C LEU A 1061 -19.19 -29.96 40.43
N ASP A 1062 -19.35 -31.21 39.97
CA ASP A 1062 -18.98 -32.42 40.73
C ASP A 1062 -17.54 -32.90 40.46
N GLY A 1063 -16.82 -32.21 39.58
CA GLY A 1063 -15.45 -32.52 39.17
C GLY A 1063 -15.38 -33.55 38.04
N THR A 1064 -16.51 -33.96 37.46
CA THR A 1064 -16.56 -34.95 36.37
C THR A 1064 -17.55 -34.58 35.28
N VAL A 1065 -17.10 -34.61 34.02
CA VAL A 1065 -18.01 -34.46 32.88
C VAL A 1065 -18.84 -35.74 32.71
N SER A 1066 -20.16 -35.62 32.79
CA SER A 1066 -21.11 -36.74 32.75
C SER A 1066 -22.38 -36.40 31.96
N ILE A 1067 -23.26 -37.39 31.79
CA ILE A 1067 -24.56 -37.15 31.15
C ILE A 1067 -25.46 -36.23 31.98
N LEU A 1068 -25.20 -36.11 33.29
CA LEU A 1068 -25.95 -35.23 34.18
C LEU A 1068 -25.72 -33.77 33.83
N ASP A 1069 -24.54 -33.43 33.31
CA ASP A 1069 -24.18 -32.07 32.90
C ASP A 1069 -24.92 -31.64 31.65
N ALA A 1070 -24.96 -32.50 30.62
CA ALA A 1070 -25.80 -32.29 29.44
C ALA A 1070 -27.29 -32.16 29.83
N THR A 1071 -27.76 -33.00 30.75
CA THR A 1071 -29.13 -32.93 31.28
C THR A 1071 -29.40 -31.61 32.01
N LEU A 1072 -28.39 -31.07 32.70
CA LEU A 1072 -28.51 -29.84 33.46
C LEU A 1072 -28.60 -28.62 32.53
N ILE A 1073 -27.86 -28.60 31.41
CA ILE A 1073 -28.03 -27.62 30.33
C ILE A 1073 -29.45 -27.71 29.76
N GLU A 1074 -29.92 -28.90 29.41
CA GLU A 1074 -31.27 -29.10 28.84
C GLU A 1074 -32.38 -28.60 29.79
N LYS A 1075 -32.25 -28.88 31.10
CA LYS A 1075 -33.19 -28.36 32.12
C LYS A 1075 -33.15 -26.84 32.24
N TRP A 1076 -31.98 -26.24 32.15
CA TRP A 1076 -31.84 -24.79 32.20
C TRP A 1076 -32.47 -24.14 30.96
N LEU A 1077 -32.26 -24.70 29.76
CA LEU A 1077 -32.85 -24.20 28.50
C LEU A 1077 -34.37 -24.19 28.49
N VAL A 1078 -35.02 -25.12 29.21
CA VAL A 1078 -36.48 -25.15 29.36
C VAL A 1078 -36.99 -24.36 30.57
N GLY A 1079 -36.10 -23.74 31.35
CA GLY A 1079 -36.43 -22.93 32.52
C GLY A 1079 -36.75 -23.72 33.79
N ASP A 1080 -36.40 -25.01 33.86
CA ASP A 1080 -36.66 -25.86 35.03
C ASP A 1080 -35.65 -25.66 36.18
N VAL A 1081 -34.48 -25.08 35.89
CA VAL A 1081 -33.42 -24.77 36.85
C VAL A 1081 -32.77 -23.43 36.52
N GLU A 1082 -32.20 -22.76 37.52
CA GLU A 1082 -31.26 -21.64 37.33
C GLU A 1082 -29.82 -22.15 37.49
N LEU A 1083 -28.92 -21.64 36.65
CA LEU A 1083 -27.48 -21.94 36.72
C LEU A 1083 -26.73 -20.71 37.23
N SER A 1084 -25.75 -20.94 38.11
CA SER A 1084 -24.83 -19.88 38.54
C SER A 1084 -23.93 -19.44 37.38
N PRO A 1085 -23.30 -18.25 37.45
CA PRO A 1085 -22.34 -17.81 36.43
C PRO A 1085 -21.24 -18.85 36.12
N VAL A 1086 -20.72 -19.54 37.15
CA VAL A 1086 -19.70 -20.60 36.98
C VAL A 1086 -20.27 -21.80 36.20
N GLN A 1087 -21.50 -22.21 36.50
CA GLN A 1087 -22.16 -23.32 35.80
C GLN A 1087 -22.47 -22.97 34.35
N LEU A 1088 -22.89 -21.72 34.09
CA LEU A 1088 -23.09 -21.21 32.73
C LEU A 1088 -21.77 -21.24 31.93
N CYS A 1089 -20.65 -20.89 32.56
CA CYS A 1089 -19.34 -20.95 31.92
C CYS A 1089 -18.89 -22.37 31.56
N ASN A 1090 -19.11 -23.34 32.46
CA ASN A 1090 -18.78 -24.75 32.16
C ASN A 1090 -19.71 -25.35 31.10
N ALA A 1091 -20.92 -24.81 30.94
CA ALA A 1091 -21.84 -25.22 29.89
C ALA A 1091 -21.36 -24.80 28.49
N ILE A 1092 -20.50 -23.79 28.36
CA ILE A 1092 -19.99 -23.33 27.07
C ILE A 1092 -18.86 -24.24 26.61
N VAL A 1093 -19.20 -25.19 25.75
CA VAL A 1093 -18.27 -26.15 25.17
C VAL A 1093 -18.30 -26.13 23.65
N GLY A 1094 -17.17 -26.47 23.04
CA GLY A 1094 -17.09 -26.81 21.63
C GLY A 1094 -16.98 -25.69 20.61
N GLY A 1095 -16.40 -24.54 20.99
CA GLY A 1095 -16.19 -23.39 20.09
C GLY A 1095 -17.42 -22.51 19.87
N ILE A 1096 -18.48 -22.71 20.67
CA ILE A 1096 -19.74 -21.95 20.58
C ILE A 1096 -19.67 -20.79 21.58
N TYR A 1097 -19.00 -19.70 21.21
CA TYR A 1097 -18.87 -18.53 22.08
C TYR A 1097 -20.20 -17.76 22.19
N GLY A 1098 -20.52 -17.27 23.39
CA GLY A 1098 -21.61 -16.29 23.61
C GLY A 1098 -23.05 -16.82 23.61
N THR A 1099 -23.31 -18.09 23.32
CA THR A 1099 -24.67 -18.66 23.40
C THR A 1099 -24.67 -20.07 23.99
N ILE A 1100 -25.45 -20.27 25.07
CA ILE A 1100 -25.71 -21.60 25.64
C ILE A 1100 -27.02 -22.11 25.03
N ASP A 1101 -26.94 -23.17 24.25
CA ASP A 1101 -28.09 -23.84 23.66
C ASP A 1101 -27.93 -25.37 23.59
N VAL A 1102 -28.85 -26.04 22.90
CA VAL A 1102 -28.88 -27.50 22.79
C VAL A 1102 -27.61 -28.10 22.19
N ARG A 1103 -26.85 -27.33 21.41
CA ARG A 1103 -25.57 -27.75 20.81
C ARG A 1103 -24.52 -28.01 21.89
N ASN A 1104 -24.50 -27.23 22.97
CA ASN A 1104 -23.55 -27.45 24.06
C ASN A 1104 -23.80 -28.78 24.78
N ALA A 1105 -25.06 -29.11 25.07
CA ALA A 1105 -25.44 -30.43 25.61
C ALA A 1105 -25.04 -31.55 24.64
N THR A 1106 -25.21 -31.33 23.33
CA THR A 1106 -24.81 -32.27 22.27
C THR A 1106 -23.29 -32.50 22.23
N GLU A 1107 -22.48 -31.46 22.42
CA GLU A 1107 -21.01 -31.59 22.44
C GLU A 1107 -20.51 -32.38 23.66
N ILE A 1108 -21.10 -32.17 24.84
CA ILE A 1108 -20.84 -33.03 26.01
C ILE A 1108 -21.19 -34.48 25.69
N GLN A 1109 -22.35 -34.75 25.07
CA GLN A 1109 -22.76 -36.09 24.68
C GLN A 1109 -21.79 -36.73 23.66
N LYS A 1110 -21.29 -35.97 22.68
CA LYS A 1110 -20.28 -36.44 21.71
C LYS A 1110 -18.95 -36.78 22.37
N TYR A 1111 -18.50 -35.95 23.31
CA TYR A 1111 -17.29 -36.22 24.11
C TYR A 1111 -17.42 -37.52 24.90
N LEU A 1112 -18.54 -37.70 25.61
CA LEU A 1112 -18.82 -38.94 26.37
C LEU A 1112 -18.94 -40.18 25.46
N ALA A 1113 -19.36 -40.01 24.21
CA ALA A 1113 -19.43 -41.07 23.21
C ALA A 1113 -18.07 -41.38 22.52
N GLY A 1114 -17.02 -40.62 22.84
CA GLY A 1114 -15.70 -40.74 22.19
C GLY A 1114 -15.68 -40.23 20.73
N LEU A 1115 -16.71 -39.50 20.31
CA LEU A 1115 -16.76 -38.84 18.99
C LEU A 1115 -15.98 -37.52 18.97
N ARG A 1116 -15.54 -37.05 20.14
CA ARG A 1116 -14.70 -35.87 20.34
C ARG A 1116 -13.66 -36.14 21.43
N TYR A 1117 -12.43 -35.67 21.23
CA TYR A 1117 -11.31 -35.90 22.15
C TYR A 1117 -11.19 -34.85 23.27
N THR A 1118 -11.66 -33.62 23.03
CA THR A 1118 -11.61 -32.50 23.99
C THR A 1118 -12.95 -31.74 23.97
N LEU A 1119 -13.32 -31.10 25.09
CA LEU A 1119 -14.42 -30.13 25.15
C LEU A 1119 -13.92 -28.68 25.04
N GLU A 1120 -12.62 -28.49 25.25
CA GLU A 1120 -11.85 -27.28 24.97
C GLU A 1120 -11.56 -27.17 23.47
N ASP A 1121 -11.36 -25.93 23.00
CA ASP A 1121 -11.01 -25.66 21.62
C ASP A 1121 -9.61 -26.21 21.28
N ILE A 1122 -9.45 -26.76 20.09
CA ILE A 1122 -8.12 -26.99 19.50
C ILE A 1122 -8.00 -25.93 18.42
N GLY A 1123 -7.54 -24.74 18.82
CA GLY A 1123 -6.95 -23.81 17.90
C GLY A 1123 -5.71 -24.46 17.31
N VAL A 1124 -5.87 -25.14 16.17
CA VAL A 1124 -4.75 -25.38 15.27
C VAL A 1124 -4.55 -24.05 14.57
N GLY A 1125 -3.39 -23.44 14.79
CA GLY A 1125 -2.97 -22.20 14.13
C GLY A 1125 -2.80 -22.35 12.63
#